data_AF-A0A7S3P4A7-F1
#
_entry.id   AF-A0A7S3P4A7-F1
#
_cell.length_a   1.000
_cell.length_b   1.000
_cell.length_c   1.000
_cell.angle_alpha   90.00
_cell.angle_beta   90.00
_cell.angle_gamma   90.00
#
_symmetry.space_group_name_H-M   'P 1'
#
loop_
_entity.id
_entity.type
_entity.pdbx_description
1 polymer ?
#
loop_
_entity_poly.entity_id
_entity_poly.type
_entity_poly.pdbx_seq_one_letter_code
_entity_poly.pdbx_strand_id
1 'polypeptide(L)'
;MAENGTDDQDKGTAVARGAHMVPAGVAVKEFLDGGSKRLRRTQPAQVAALLEAHGLTSVYQRFIDALVNRAQGWEEKSWITPKAIEIAQEFQPHFQAQGIRLALCIYHSDCYQFRWLWLEFIDSSLATLPANYEPKYNVIHYRIVLNGKLAVPPQGVAVLHLSDFKNASAILNECPDDLRQLLEPKDLLPLYENLTKTLVDSKGQTRTWAESWRTTGICEVLQEYQPQFQSQGIEVNVCKTDMIKWLEFVDMQVEATVDYISQHAVGKKNIERLSTQRLERRAASGMLGKQQSYMMVPKEDLLIDGQVALSEHCPPNVQELLDRKDISSLEYETLDRAIGQAKELDNFFTIWKLVDAKIIEFPPLQEFWSIFAAKGVRVLLCEGVGRERGQRSFWLEYVNVEEMPDYSSPYDVTYSNSSSGRGVWGEDQKYYVSVMGGIHKVPKGVVIQELNGAKKLTDACPPNVQDLLDRKELTPTYDCFIDTLVKTRSTRDWAHSWRSKKIAAVLETFQNDFNRHGVNVAMCKLQPDSGTPYRWFEFIDMEVAGRYIPQYDVSNVNEEEELETFQTTLKFPHGVVVEKMVDRKNVMENTPPSAQALMQEKDCMDLYRALIDILCMSGVDHDSTWSQQSMNEVANVLGPKFEAKGVSVFLCAKEEKPNAENPEAKTVHWIEFVDRVKQPNYEAQRGINMQKIPPGAATKSDLTAVVVAAAFFVAGIMGVAE
;
A
#
# COMPACT_ATOMS: atom_id res chain seq x y z
N MET A 1 -44.72 28.88 -11.21
CA MET A 1 -44.56 28.72 -12.67
C MET A 1 -43.48 29.69 -13.12
N ALA A 2 -42.42 29.13 -13.72
CA ALA A 2 -41.14 29.71 -14.15
C ALA A 2 -39.97 29.07 -13.37
N GLU A 3 -39.53 27.91 -13.85
CA GLU A 3 -38.28 27.25 -13.43
C GLU A 3 -37.11 27.93 -14.16
N ASN A 4 -36.18 28.51 -13.41
CA ASN A 4 -34.87 28.89 -13.89
C ASN A 4 -33.90 27.74 -13.61
N GLY A 5 -33.75 26.83 -14.57
CA GLY A 5 -32.57 25.97 -14.66
C GLY A 5 -31.50 26.72 -15.45
N THR A 6 -30.37 27.03 -14.82
CA THR A 6 -29.22 27.60 -15.53
C THR A 6 -28.34 26.48 -16.05
N ASP A 7 -28.02 26.60 -17.34
CA ASP A 7 -27.25 25.70 -18.17
C ASP A 7 -25.83 25.45 -17.64
N ASP A 8 -25.47 24.16 -17.59
CA ASP A 8 -24.10 23.65 -17.48
C ASP A 8 -23.64 23.15 -18.87
N GLN A 9 -23.88 23.98 -19.90
CA GLN A 9 -23.43 23.75 -21.28
C GLN A 9 -22.15 24.57 -21.53
N ASP A 10 -21.15 23.98 -22.17
CA ASP A 10 -19.84 24.57 -22.54
C ASP A 10 -18.67 24.54 -21.54
N LYS A 11 -18.44 23.40 -20.88
CA LYS A 11 -17.06 22.97 -20.59
C LYS A 11 -16.74 21.78 -21.49
N GLY A 12 -15.76 21.96 -22.39
CA GLY A 12 -15.34 20.95 -23.37
C GLY A 12 -15.23 19.56 -22.76
N THR A 13 -15.70 18.55 -23.50
CA THR A 13 -15.84 17.14 -23.13
C THR A 13 -14.49 16.54 -22.74
N ALA A 14 -14.08 16.80 -21.50
CA ALA A 14 -12.85 16.33 -20.90
C ALA A 14 -13.03 14.88 -20.46
N VAL A 15 -12.72 13.93 -21.36
CA VAL A 15 -12.80 12.50 -21.06
C VAL A 15 -11.87 12.19 -19.88
N ALA A 16 -12.37 11.51 -18.85
CA ALA A 16 -11.66 11.23 -17.61
C ALA A 16 -11.12 12.50 -16.89
N ARG A 17 -11.99 13.51 -16.69
CA ARG A 17 -11.65 14.78 -15.98
C ARG A 17 -10.45 15.53 -16.58
N GLY A 18 -10.25 15.44 -17.90
CA GLY A 18 -9.22 16.20 -18.62
C GLY A 18 -7.91 15.44 -18.88
N ALA A 19 -7.87 14.14 -18.59
CA ALA A 19 -6.69 13.31 -18.84
C ALA A 19 -6.54 12.88 -20.31
N HIS A 20 -7.61 12.93 -21.11
CA HIS A 20 -7.59 12.54 -22.53
C HIS A 20 -8.35 13.55 -23.38
N MET A 21 -7.63 14.24 -24.28
CA MET A 21 -8.24 15.09 -25.30
C MET A 21 -8.43 14.27 -26.58
N VAL A 22 -9.66 14.18 -27.06
CA VAL A 22 -9.95 13.53 -28.33
C VAL A 22 -9.73 14.48 -29.50
N PRO A 23 -9.11 14.02 -30.60
CA PRO A 23 -8.88 14.85 -31.78
C PRO A 23 -10.19 15.15 -32.52
N ALA A 24 -10.15 16.17 -33.38
CA ALA A 24 -11.26 16.47 -34.29
C ALA A 24 -11.57 15.23 -35.17
N GLY A 25 -12.86 14.91 -35.30
CA GLY A 25 -13.32 13.69 -35.98
C GLY A 25 -13.53 12.48 -35.07
N VAL A 26 -13.31 12.63 -33.76
CA VAL A 26 -13.62 11.60 -32.76
C VAL A 26 -14.69 12.12 -31.80
N ALA A 27 -15.83 11.44 -31.74
CA ALA A 27 -16.89 11.73 -30.77
C ALA A 27 -16.90 10.68 -29.65
N VAL A 28 -17.12 11.11 -28.41
CA VAL A 28 -17.03 10.24 -27.23
C VAL A 28 -18.35 10.11 -26.48
N LYS A 29 -18.65 8.87 -26.05
CA LYS A 29 -19.72 8.53 -25.10
C LYS A 29 -19.16 7.83 -23.86
N GLU A 30 -19.14 8.52 -22.72
CA GLU A 30 -18.73 7.93 -21.44
C GLU A 30 -19.83 7.05 -20.82
N PHE A 31 -19.40 5.97 -20.15
CA PHE A 31 -20.21 5.18 -19.24
C PHE A 31 -20.07 5.81 -17.86
N LEU A 32 -20.91 6.80 -17.57
CA LEU A 32 -20.92 7.47 -16.26
C LEU A 32 -21.50 6.56 -15.17
N ASP A 33 -21.03 6.71 -13.93
CA ASP A 33 -21.67 6.11 -12.75
C ASP A 33 -23.16 6.46 -12.72
N GLY A 34 -24.03 5.46 -12.52
CA GLY A 34 -25.49 5.58 -12.66
C GLY A 34 -26.17 4.50 -13.52
N GLY A 35 -25.42 3.48 -13.93
CA GLY A 35 -25.97 2.24 -14.46
C GLY A 35 -26.62 2.33 -15.85
N SER A 36 -27.28 1.24 -16.22
CA SER A 36 -27.77 0.99 -17.58
C SER A 36 -28.80 2.00 -18.09
N LYS A 37 -29.52 2.63 -17.17
CA LYS A 37 -30.49 3.70 -17.45
C LYS A 37 -29.80 4.96 -17.98
N ARG A 38 -28.64 5.33 -17.44
CA ARG A 38 -27.91 6.54 -17.86
C ARG A 38 -27.31 6.36 -19.24
N LEU A 39 -26.80 5.17 -19.56
CA LEU A 39 -26.30 4.83 -20.89
C LEU A 39 -27.38 4.97 -21.97
N ARG A 40 -28.64 4.54 -21.71
CA ARG A 40 -29.76 4.73 -22.65
C ARG A 40 -30.19 6.19 -22.79
N ARG A 41 -30.24 6.93 -21.69
CA ARG A 41 -30.86 8.27 -21.66
C ARG A 41 -29.97 9.39 -22.19
N THR A 42 -28.66 9.16 -22.27
CA THR A 42 -27.72 10.25 -22.58
C THR A 42 -26.97 9.95 -23.86
N GLN A 43 -27.17 10.78 -24.88
CA GLN A 43 -26.35 10.81 -26.09
C GLN A 43 -25.68 12.20 -26.15
N PRO A 44 -24.35 12.29 -25.97
CA PRO A 44 -23.64 13.56 -26.06
C PRO A 44 -23.88 14.23 -27.42
N ALA A 45 -24.01 15.56 -27.45
CA ALA A 45 -24.33 16.30 -28.67
C ALA A 45 -23.33 16.02 -29.81
N GLN A 46 -22.03 15.94 -29.48
CA GLN A 46 -20.98 15.56 -30.43
C GLN A 46 -21.21 14.17 -31.08
N VAL A 47 -21.72 13.20 -30.30
CA VAL A 47 -22.02 11.84 -30.79
C VAL A 47 -23.29 11.86 -31.63
N ALA A 48 -24.32 12.60 -31.20
CA ALA A 48 -25.56 12.75 -31.97
C ALA A 48 -25.30 13.38 -33.34
N ALA A 49 -24.56 14.50 -33.38
CA ALA A 49 -24.22 15.20 -34.62
C ALA A 49 -23.41 14.30 -35.58
N LEU A 50 -22.40 13.59 -35.05
CA LEU A 50 -21.59 12.68 -35.87
C LEU A 50 -22.43 11.54 -36.45
N LEU A 51 -23.27 10.91 -35.63
CA LEU A 51 -24.08 9.78 -36.07
C LEU A 51 -25.18 10.20 -37.04
N GLU A 52 -25.76 11.40 -36.88
CA GLU A 52 -26.73 11.95 -37.81
C GLU A 52 -26.09 12.23 -39.18
N ALA A 53 -24.90 12.84 -39.20
CA ALA A 53 -24.16 13.11 -40.44
C ALA A 53 -23.85 11.83 -41.27
N HIS A 54 -23.73 10.68 -40.60
CA HIS A 54 -23.45 9.39 -41.23
C HIS A 54 -24.68 8.45 -41.30
N GLY A 55 -25.88 8.92 -40.95
CA GLY A 55 -27.11 8.10 -40.99
C GLY A 55 -27.11 6.90 -40.03
N LEU A 56 -26.35 6.96 -38.94
CA LEU A 56 -26.10 5.87 -38.00
C LEU A 56 -26.96 5.91 -36.73
N THR A 57 -27.88 6.86 -36.58
CA THR A 57 -28.70 7.03 -35.36
C THR A 57 -29.45 5.75 -34.96
N SER A 58 -30.03 5.03 -35.93
CA SER A 58 -30.75 3.77 -35.67
C SER A 58 -29.81 2.60 -35.34
N VAL A 59 -28.60 2.57 -35.94
CA VAL A 59 -27.56 1.58 -35.63
C VAL A 59 -27.05 1.78 -34.21
N TYR A 60 -26.78 3.03 -33.82
CA TYR A 60 -26.38 3.39 -32.47
C TYR A 60 -27.43 2.99 -31.43
N GLN A 61 -28.71 3.25 -31.68
CA GLN A 61 -29.76 2.87 -30.73
C GLN A 61 -29.80 1.36 -30.50
N ARG A 62 -29.72 0.57 -31.58
CA ARG A 62 -29.64 -0.90 -31.48
C ARG A 62 -28.39 -1.37 -30.73
N PHE A 63 -27.26 -0.71 -30.95
CA PHE A 63 -26.01 -0.99 -30.25
C PHE A 63 -26.11 -0.72 -28.74
N ILE A 64 -26.64 0.44 -28.35
CA ILE A 64 -26.87 0.79 -26.93
C ILE A 64 -27.88 -0.15 -26.28
N ASP A 65 -28.96 -0.51 -26.99
CA ASP A 65 -29.93 -1.47 -26.48
C ASP A 65 -29.32 -2.87 -26.32
N ALA A 66 -28.45 -3.31 -27.24
CA ALA A 66 -27.71 -4.56 -27.10
C ALA A 66 -26.77 -4.55 -25.88
N LEU A 67 -26.00 -3.47 -25.69
CA LEU A 67 -25.15 -3.26 -24.51
C LEU A 67 -25.96 -3.33 -23.23
N VAL A 68 -27.10 -2.63 -23.16
CA VAL A 68 -27.90 -2.56 -21.93
C VAL A 68 -28.67 -3.86 -21.66
N ASN A 69 -29.26 -4.48 -22.68
CA ASN A 69 -30.03 -5.70 -22.49
C ASN A 69 -29.12 -6.87 -22.07
N ARG A 70 -27.90 -6.95 -22.62
CA ARG A 70 -26.91 -7.96 -22.19
C ARG A 70 -26.28 -7.64 -20.82
N ALA A 71 -26.40 -6.40 -20.35
CA ALA A 71 -26.01 -5.98 -19.00
C ALA A 71 -27.09 -6.22 -17.92
N GLN A 72 -28.29 -6.71 -18.27
CA GLN A 72 -29.30 -7.07 -17.27
C GLN A 72 -28.76 -8.18 -16.35
N GLY A 73 -28.58 -7.86 -15.07
CA GLY A 73 -28.01 -8.74 -14.04
C GLY A 73 -26.57 -8.40 -13.62
N TRP A 74 -25.95 -7.35 -14.17
CA TRP A 74 -24.65 -6.88 -13.72
C TRP A 74 -24.82 -5.91 -12.54
N GLU A 75 -24.09 -6.13 -11.46
CA GLU A 75 -23.90 -5.10 -10.43
C GLU A 75 -23.30 -3.85 -11.10
N GLU A 76 -23.70 -2.64 -10.68
CA GLU A 76 -23.38 -1.36 -11.32
C GLU A 76 -21.88 -1.13 -11.60
N LYS A 77 -21.00 -1.90 -10.97
CA LYS A 77 -19.54 -1.81 -11.03
C LYS A 77 -18.87 -2.68 -12.11
N SER A 78 -19.60 -3.47 -12.90
CA SER A 78 -19.02 -4.48 -13.81
C SER A 78 -19.38 -4.29 -15.30
N TRP A 79 -19.19 -3.10 -15.87
CA TRP A 79 -19.42 -2.85 -17.30
C TRP A 79 -18.36 -3.44 -18.24
N ILE A 80 -17.21 -3.84 -17.70
CA ILE A 80 -16.09 -4.40 -18.46
C ILE A 80 -16.22 -5.91 -18.43
N THR A 81 -17.03 -6.44 -19.34
CA THR A 81 -17.09 -7.89 -19.58
C THR A 81 -16.70 -8.19 -21.02
N PRO A 82 -16.18 -9.39 -21.31
CA PRO A 82 -15.98 -9.88 -22.68
C PRO A 82 -17.19 -9.62 -23.60
N LYS A 83 -18.40 -9.63 -23.04
CA LYS A 83 -19.65 -9.36 -23.77
C LYS A 83 -19.74 -7.93 -24.32
N ALA A 84 -19.24 -6.92 -23.61
CA ALA A 84 -19.25 -5.54 -24.13
C ALA A 84 -18.32 -5.40 -25.35
N ILE A 85 -17.19 -6.11 -25.33
CA ILE A 85 -16.26 -6.20 -26.46
C ILE A 85 -16.92 -6.94 -27.63
N GLU A 86 -17.54 -8.10 -27.37
CA GLU A 86 -18.29 -8.88 -28.37
C GLU A 86 -19.38 -8.03 -29.04
N ILE A 87 -20.14 -7.24 -28.27
CA ILE A 87 -21.19 -6.36 -28.82
C ILE A 87 -20.57 -5.25 -29.68
N ALA A 88 -19.48 -4.63 -29.22
CA ALA A 88 -18.78 -3.61 -30.01
C ALA A 88 -18.25 -4.20 -31.33
N GLN A 89 -17.70 -5.41 -31.29
CA GLN A 89 -17.23 -6.15 -32.47
C GLN A 89 -18.39 -6.57 -33.40
N GLU A 90 -19.52 -7.03 -32.85
CA GLU A 90 -20.73 -7.37 -33.60
C GLU A 90 -21.25 -6.17 -34.39
N PHE A 91 -21.23 -4.98 -33.79
CA PHE A 91 -21.73 -3.76 -34.41
C PHE A 91 -20.69 -3.03 -35.28
N GLN A 92 -19.41 -3.34 -35.13
CA GLN A 92 -18.31 -2.71 -35.85
C GLN A 92 -18.54 -2.64 -37.38
N PRO A 93 -18.95 -3.70 -38.08
CA PRO A 93 -19.16 -3.65 -39.53
C PRO A 93 -20.28 -2.68 -39.95
N HIS A 94 -21.30 -2.50 -39.10
CA HIS A 94 -22.40 -1.57 -39.38
C HIS A 94 -21.96 -0.11 -39.30
N PHE A 95 -21.08 0.22 -38.35
CA PHE A 95 -20.45 1.55 -38.28
C PHE A 95 -19.48 1.77 -39.44
N GLN A 96 -18.62 0.78 -39.73
CA GLN A 96 -17.60 0.87 -40.77
C GLN A 96 -18.19 1.05 -42.17
N ALA A 97 -19.34 0.44 -42.46
CA ALA A 97 -20.04 0.61 -43.73
C ALA A 97 -20.44 2.07 -44.02
N GLN A 98 -20.52 2.91 -43.00
CA GLN A 98 -20.82 4.35 -43.11
C GLN A 98 -19.60 5.23 -42.80
N GLY A 99 -18.39 4.66 -42.81
CA GLY A 99 -17.16 5.42 -42.58
C GLY A 99 -16.85 5.71 -41.10
N ILE A 100 -17.58 5.13 -40.14
CA ILE A 100 -17.28 5.29 -38.71
C ILE A 100 -16.60 4.03 -38.18
N ARG A 101 -15.50 4.19 -37.44
CA ARG A 101 -14.88 3.12 -36.66
C ARG A 101 -15.31 3.26 -35.20
N LEU A 102 -15.88 2.20 -34.63
CA LEU A 102 -16.23 2.15 -33.22
C LEU A 102 -15.06 1.56 -32.42
N ALA A 103 -14.73 2.19 -31.30
CA ALA A 103 -13.74 1.66 -30.35
C ALA A 103 -14.28 1.75 -28.93
N LEU A 104 -14.25 0.63 -28.21
CA LEU A 104 -14.51 0.62 -26.77
C LEU A 104 -13.19 0.95 -26.06
N CYS A 105 -13.19 1.94 -25.19
CA CYS A 105 -12.00 2.45 -24.53
C CYS A 105 -12.10 2.37 -23.01
N ILE A 106 -10.99 2.05 -22.34
CA ILE A 106 -10.91 1.93 -20.89
C ILE A 106 -9.68 2.64 -20.33
N TYR A 107 -9.87 3.39 -19.25
CA TYR A 107 -8.78 3.95 -18.47
C TYR A 107 -8.88 3.50 -17.02
N HIS A 108 -7.76 3.01 -16.50
CA HIS A 108 -7.57 2.71 -15.09
C HIS A 108 -6.77 3.84 -14.47
N SER A 109 -7.33 4.49 -13.44
CA SER A 109 -6.53 5.39 -12.61
C SER A 109 -5.42 4.63 -11.88
N ASP A 110 -4.28 5.29 -11.71
CA ASP A 110 -3.13 4.79 -10.93
C ASP A 110 -3.47 4.48 -9.45
N CYS A 111 -4.62 4.95 -8.96
CA CYS A 111 -5.12 4.70 -7.61
C CYS A 111 -6.05 3.48 -7.47
N TYR A 112 -6.24 2.66 -8.51
CA TYR A 112 -7.01 1.38 -8.51
C TYR A 112 -8.51 1.48 -8.14
N GLN A 113 -9.01 2.66 -7.76
CA GLN A 113 -10.40 2.83 -7.30
C GLN A 113 -11.37 3.20 -8.41
N PHE A 114 -10.89 3.82 -9.50
CA PHE A 114 -11.76 4.28 -10.59
C PHE A 114 -11.37 3.66 -11.92
N ARG A 115 -12.37 3.08 -12.59
CA ARG A 115 -12.31 2.61 -13.97
C ARG A 115 -13.24 3.50 -14.80
N TRP A 116 -12.69 4.15 -15.81
CA TRP A 116 -13.50 4.89 -16.77
C TRP A 116 -13.62 4.09 -18.05
N LEU A 117 -14.85 3.92 -18.52
CA LEU A 117 -15.16 3.26 -19.77
C LEU A 117 -15.84 4.28 -20.68
N TRP A 118 -15.50 4.29 -21.96
CA TRP A 118 -16.16 5.13 -22.97
C TRP A 118 -16.13 4.48 -24.35
N LEU A 119 -16.94 4.99 -25.26
CA LEU A 119 -16.92 4.66 -26.68
C LEU A 119 -16.31 5.83 -27.45
N GLU A 120 -15.38 5.55 -28.34
CA GLU A 120 -14.92 6.49 -29.36
C GLU A 120 -15.56 6.12 -30.70
N PHE A 121 -16.24 7.09 -31.33
CA PHE A 121 -16.77 7.01 -32.69
C PHE A 121 -15.85 7.85 -33.57
N ILE A 122 -15.08 7.16 -34.43
CA ILE A 122 -13.97 7.75 -35.18
C ILE A 122 -14.39 7.84 -36.65
N ASP A 123 -14.49 9.05 -37.18
CA ASP A 123 -14.82 9.25 -38.59
C ASP A 123 -13.60 9.03 -39.47
N SER A 124 -13.61 7.90 -40.18
CA SER A 124 -12.53 7.47 -41.07
C SER A 124 -12.49 8.26 -42.38
N SER A 125 -13.49 9.10 -42.66
CA SER A 125 -13.55 9.95 -43.85
C SER A 125 -12.85 11.31 -43.68
N LEU A 126 -12.58 11.72 -42.43
CA LEU A 126 -11.93 12.99 -42.13
C LEU A 126 -10.42 12.94 -42.39
N ALA A 127 -9.96 13.69 -43.39
CA ALA A 127 -8.55 13.81 -43.76
C ALA A 127 -7.66 14.41 -42.65
N THR A 128 -8.26 15.05 -41.63
CA THR A 128 -7.55 15.65 -40.50
C THR A 128 -7.11 14.61 -39.46
N LEU A 129 -7.71 13.41 -39.46
CA LEU A 129 -7.24 12.32 -38.63
C LEU A 129 -6.06 11.62 -39.32
N PRO A 130 -4.99 11.27 -38.59
CA PRO A 130 -3.97 10.37 -39.11
C PRO A 130 -4.64 9.12 -39.70
N ALA A 131 -4.22 8.67 -40.89
CA ALA A 131 -4.80 7.51 -41.58
C ALA A 131 -4.77 6.21 -40.74
N ASN A 132 -3.97 6.21 -39.67
CA ASN A 132 -3.79 5.14 -38.69
C ASN A 132 -4.11 5.59 -37.26
N TYR A 133 -4.97 6.60 -37.07
CA TYR A 133 -5.37 7.02 -35.72
C TYR A 133 -5.94 5.83 -34.98
N GLU A 134 -5.33 5.52 -33.84
CA GLU A 134 -5.75 4.46 -32.94
C GLU A 134 -6.02 5.03 -31.55
N PRO A 135 -7.21 4.81 -30.97
CA PRO A 135 -7.48 5.23 -29.61
C PRO A 135 -6.45 4.64 -28.67
N LYS A 136 -5.77 5.54 -27.94
CA LYS A 136 -4.76 5.20 -26.93
C LYS A 136 -5.26 4.15 -25.93
N TYR A 137 -6.57 4.17 -25.68
CA TYR A 137 -7.23 3.37 -24.67
C TYR A 137 -8.12 2.24 -25.22
N ASN A 138 -7.95 1.84 -26.48
CA ASN A 138 -8.78 0.81 -27.11
C ASN A 138 -8.67 -0.55 -26.37
N VAL A 139 -9.80 -1.04 -25.87
CA VAL A 139 -9.93 -2.31 -25.15
C VAL A 139 -9.50 -3.50 -26.01
N ILE A 140 -9.70 -3.43 -27.34
CA ILE A 140 -9.30 -4.51 -28.26
C ILE A 140 -7.78 -4.66 -28.30
N HIS A 141 -7.04 -3.58 -28.06
CA HIS A 141 -5.59 -3.57 -28.03
C HIS A 141 -5.04 -3.87 -26.64
N TYR A 142 -5.87 -3.72 -25.62
CA TYR A 142 -5.56 -4.04 -24.24
C TYR A 142 -5.69 -5.53 -23.96
N ARG A 143 -4.65 -6.27 -24.35
CA ARG A 143 -4.57 -7.72 -24.16
C ARG A 143 -3.69 -8.15 -22.98
N ILE A 144 -2.97 -7.27 -22.27
CA ILE A 144 -2.22 -7.64 -21.05
C ILE A 144 -2.42 -6.59 -19.96
N VAL A 145 -2.44 -7.02 -18.70
CA VAL A 145 -2.21 -6.14 -17.55
C VAL A 145 -0.71 -6.06 -17.27
N LEU A 146 -0.05 -4.99 -17.73
CA LEU A 146 1.33 -4.64 -17.35
C LEU A 146 1.27 -3.53 -16.29
N ASN A 147 1.81 -3.76 -15.08
CA ASN A 147 1.85 -2.83 -13.95
C ASN A 147 0.46 -2.34 -13.48
N GLY A 148 -0.57 -3.16 -13.60
CA GLY A 148 -1.95 -2.74 -13.32
C GLY A 148 -2.55 -1.81 -14.39
N LYS A 149 -1.80 -1.53 -15.47
CA LYS A 149 -2.27 -0.82 -16.67
C LYS A 149 -2.51 -1.83 -17.77
N LEU A 150 -3.58 -1.64 -18.52
CA LEU A 150 -3.73 -2.39 -19.74
C LEU A 150 -2.68 -1.90 -20.75
N ALA A 151 -2.02 -2.81 -21.46
CA ALA A 151 -1.03 -2.47 -22.48
C ALA A 151 -1.22 -3.33 -23.73
N VAL A 152 -0.86 -2.74 -24.88
CA VAL A 152 -0.75 -3.44 -26.15
C VAL A 152 0.60 -4.16 -26.16
N PRO A 153 0.66 -5.48 -26.37
CA PRO A 153 1.93 -6.15 -26.57
C PRO A 153 2.69 -5.50 -27.73
N PRO A 154 4.01 -5.30 -27.65
CA PRO A 154 4.81 -4.88 -28.79
C PRO A 154 4.63 -5.83 -29.98
N GLN A 155 4.89 -5.35 -31.19
CA GLN A 155 4.93 -6.21 -32.37
C GLN A 155 5.90 -7.38 -32.13
N GLY A 156 5.45 -8.60 -32.40
CA GLY A 156 6.22 -9.82 -32.13
C GLY A 156 5.99 -10.42 -30.75
N VAL A 157 5.09 -9.86 -29.93
CA VAL A 157 4.68 -10.45 -28.65
C VAL A 157 3.21 -10.89 -28.72
N ALA A 158 2.94 -12.17 -28.45
CA ALA A 158 1.59 -12.72 -28.33
C ALA A 158 1.38 -13.32 -26.94
N VAL A 159 0.12 -13.39 -26.48
CA VAL A 159 -0.19 -13.69 -25.07
C VAL A 159 -1.23 -14.79 -24.96
N LEU A 160 -0.98 -15.74 -24.06
CA LEU A 160 -1.96 -16.70 -23.61
C LEU A 160 -2.37 -16.39 -22.16
N HIS A 161 -3.61 -15.96 -21.94
CA HIS A 161 -4.16 -15.78 -20.60
C HIS A 161 -4.44 -17.11 -19.93
N LEU A 162 -4.04 -17.22 -18.66
CA LEU A 162 -4.33 -18.37 -17.80
C LEU A 162 -5.44 -18.05 -16.79
N SER A 163 -6.02 -16.84 -16.81
CA SER A 163 -6.98 -16.37 -15.80
C SER A 163 -8.45 -16.77 -16.00
N ASP A 164 -8.82 -17.34 -17.16
CA ASP A 164 -10.23 -17.66 -17.43
C ASP A 164 -10.67 -18.97 -16.78
N PHE A 165 -11.17 -18.80 -15.56
CA PHE A 165 -11.56 -19.75 -14.52
C PHE A 165 -12.56 -20.86 -14.90
N LYS A 166 -12.96 -21.05 -16.17
CA LYS A 166 -14.04 -22.00 -16.51
C LYS A 166 -13.82 -22.91 -17.71
N ASN A 167 -12.79 -22.72 -18.52
CA ASN A 167 -12.59 -23.57 -19.69
C ASN A 167 -11.10 -23.89 -19.88
N ALA A 168 -10.60 -24.90 -19.16
CA ALA A 168 -9.39 -25.60 -19.60
C ALA A 168 -9.52 -26.05 -21.07
N SER A 169 -10.74 -26.33 -21.50
CA SER A 169 -11.15 -26.52 -22.89
C SER A 169 -10.84 -25.33 -23.82
N ALA A 170 -10.90 -24.08 -23.38
CA ALA A 170 -10.59 -22.92 -24.24
C ALA A 170 -9.09 -22.90 -24.55
N ILE A 171 -8.24 -23.13 -23.54
CA ILE A 171 -6.79 -23.26 -23.71
C ILE A 171 -6.42 -24.46 -24.61
N LEU A 172 -7.21 -25.55 -24.57
CA LEU A 172 -7.00 -26.75 -25.40
C LEU A 172 -7.54 -26.61 -26.83
N ASN A 173 -8.67 -25.90 -27.02
CA ASN A 173 -9.41 -25.91 -28.28
C ASN A 173 -9.15 -24.67 -29.14
N GLU A 174 -8.62 -23.59 -28.55
CA GLU A 174 -8.46 -22.32 -29.23
C GLU A 174 -7.04 -21.76 -29.02
N CYS A 175 -6.27 -21.70 -30.11
CA CYS A 175 -5.08 -20.85 -30.18
C CYS A 175 -5.53 -19.43 -30.54
N PRO A 176 -5.30 -18.42 -29.67
CA PRO A 176 -5.62 -17.02 -29.95
C PRO A 176 -5.06 -16.57 -31.30
N ASP A 177 -5.81 -15.76 -32.07
CA ASP A 177 -5.43 -15.43 -33.46
C ASP A 177 -4.06 -14.74 -33.58
N ASP A 178 -3.70 -13.88 -32.64
CA ASP A 178 -2.39 -13.23 -32.56
C ASP A 178 -1.28 -14.24 -32.28
N LEU A 179 -1.53 -15.18 -31.37
CA LEU A 179 -0.60 -16.26 -31.10
C LEU A 179 -0.48 -17.22 -32.29
N ARG A 180 -1.59 -17.50 -32.99
CA ARG A 180 -1.59 -18.29 -34.23
C ARG A 180 -0.78 -17.60 -35.31
N GLN A 181 -1.00 -16.30 -35.53
CA GLN A 181 -0.24 -15.50 -36.48
C GLN A 181 1.27 -15.47 -36.16
N LEU A 182 1.63 -15.55 -34.87
CA LEU A 182 3.03 -15.64 -34.44
C LEU A 182 3.63 -17.03 -34.66
N LEU A 183 2.87 -18.09 -34.35
CA LEU A 183 3.38 -19.47 -34.27
C LEU A 183 3.26 -20.25 -35.58
N GLU A 184 2.23 -20.02 -36.38
CA GLU A 184 1.96 -20.73 -37.64
C GLU A 184 3.09 -20.55 -38.67
N PRO A 185 3.64 -19.34 -38.90
CA PRO A 185 4.76 -19.16 -39.84
C PRO A 185 6.05 -19.87 -39.41
N LYS A 186 6.15 -20.28 -38.14
CA LYS A 186 7.32 -20.96 -37.55
C LYS A 186 7.08 -22.45 -37.30
N ASP A 187 5.95 -22.99 -37.77
CA ASP A 187 5.53 -24.39 -37.56
C ASP A 187 5.48 -24.80 -36.07
N LEU A 188 5.08 -23.87 -35.20
CA LEU A 188 5.08 -24.05 -33.74
C LEU A 188 3.70 -24.38 -33.15
N LEU A 189 2.64 -24.45 -33.97
CA LEU A 189 1.29 -24.80 -33.49
C LEU A 189 1.22 -26.17 -32.81
N PRO A 190 1.83 -27.26 -33.36
CA PRO A 190 1.82 -28.55 -32.67
C PRO A 190 2.54 -28.52 -31.31
N LEU A 191 3.61 -27.72 -31.21
CA LEU A 191 4.35 -27.55 -29.96
C LEU A 191 3.52 -26.80 -28.91
N TYR A 192 2.82 -25.75 -29.35
CA TYR A 192 1.88 -25.01 -28.51
C TYR A 192 0.74 -25.90 -27.99
N GLU A 193 0.12 -26.71 -28.85
CA GLU A 193 -0.93 -27.65 -28.46
C GLU A 193 -0.45 -28.65 -27.41
N ASN A 194 0.78 -29.16 -27.55
CA ASN A 194 1.38 -30.06 -26.57
C ASN A 194 1.67 -29.34 -25.23
N LEU A 195 2.16 -28.10 -25.28
CA LEU A 195 2.39 -27.27 -24.09
C LEU A 195 1.08 -27.03 -23.34
N THR A 196 0.03 -26.55 -24.02
CA THR A 196 -1.26 -26.24 -23.40
C THR A 196 -1.94 -27.50 -22.86
N LYS A 197 -1.84 -28.61 -23.58
CA LYS A 197 -2.29 -29.92 -23.11
C LYS A 197 -1.58 -30.36 -21.84
N THR A 198 -0.25 -30.28 -21.81
CA THR A 198 0.56 -30.65 -20.64
C THR A 198 0.23 -29.75 -19.44
N LEU A 199 0.07 -28.44 -19.66
CA LEU A 199 -0.34 -27.51 -18.61
C LEU A 199 -1.69 -27.92 -17.99
N VAL A 200 -2.66 -28.32 -18.81
CA VAL A 200 -4.00 -28.73 -18.36
C VAL A 200 -4.02 -30.11 -17.70
N ASP A 201 -3.28 -31.07 -18.25
CA ASP A 201 -3.30 -32.47 -17.81
C ASP A 201 -2.49 -32.72 -16.52
N SER A 202 -1.53 -31.84 -16.18
CA SER A 202 -0.70 -31.89 -14.96
C SER A 202 -1.45 -31.52 -13.66
N LYS A 203 -2.64 -32.12 -13.46
CA LYS A 203 -3.53 -31.87 -12.31
C LYS A 203 -2.78 -32.05 -10.98
N GLY A 204 -2.75 -30.98 -10.18
CA GLY A 204 -2.10 -30.93 -8.87
C GLY A 204 -0.67 -30.36 -8.87
N GLN A 205 0.04 -30.38 -10.00
CA GLN A 205 1.37 -29.74 -10.15
C GLN A 205 1.23 -28.32 -10.67
N THR A 206 0.50 -28.12 -11.77
CA THR A 206 0.24 -26.81 -12.39
C THR A 206 -0.97 -26.10 -11.81
N ARG A 207 -1.79 -26.78 -10.98
CA ARG A 207 -3.03 -26.23 -10.39
C ARG A 207 -3.10 -26.43 -8.88
N THR A 208 -3.67 -25.45 -8.18
CA THR A 208 -4.01 -25.55 -6.76
C THR A 208 -5.29 -26.37 -6.57
N TRP A 209 -5.60 -26.69 -5.32
CA TRP A 209 -6.84 -27.37 -4.94
C TRP A 209 -8.09 -26.53 -5.25
N ALA A 210 -7.94 -25.21 -5.36
CA ALA A 210 -8.98 -24.27 -5.81
C ALA A 210 -8.97 -24.06 -7.34
N GLU A 211 -8.37 -25.00 -8.08
CA GLU A 211 -8.22 -25.01 -9.55
C GLU A 211 -7.45 -23.82 -10.16
N SER A 212 -6.92 -22.91 -9.35
CA SER A 212 -6.09 -21.80 -9.82
C SER A 212 -4.70 -22.28 -10.25
N TRP A 213 -4.09 -21.63 -11.23
CA TRP A 213 -2.76 -22.02 -11.69
C TRP A 213 -1.65 -21.74 -10.66
N ARG A 214 -0.80 -22.73 -10.42
CA ARG A 214 0.44 -22.63 -9.64
C ARG A 214 1.56 -22.16 -10.55
N THR A 215 2.10 -20.97 -10.27
CA THR A 215 3.21 -20.41 -11.05
C THR A 215 4.41 -21.36 -11.13
N THR A 216 4.75 -22.03 -10.03
CA THR A 216 5.87 -22.99 -10.00
C THR A 216 5.65 -24.16 -10.96
N GLY A 217 4.46 -24.77 -10.94
CA GLY A 217 4.14 -25.86 -11.86
C GLY A 217 4.08 -25.43 -13.32
N ILE A 218 3.60 -24.21 -13.61
CA ILE A 218 3.66 -23.66 -14.98
C ILE A 218 5.13 -23.51 -15.43
N CYS A 219 6.01 -23.01 -14.55
CA CYS A 219 7.43 -22.86 -14.87
C CYS A 219 8.10 -24.22 -15.12
N GLU A 220 7.78 -25.25 -14.32
CA GLU A 220 8.28 -26.61 -14.50
C GLU A 220 7.88 -27.21 -15.85
N VAL A 221 6.60 -27.08 -16.24
CA VAL A 221 6.16 -27.52 -17.57
C VAL A 221 6.86 -26.69 -18.65
N LEU A 222 6.93 -25.37 -18.49
CA LEU A 222 7.53 -24.52 -19.52
C LEU A 222 9.01 -24.82 -19.74
N GLN A 223 9.76 -25.21 -18.71
CA GLN A 223 11.17 -25.61 -18.82
C GLN A 223 11.40 -26.76 -19.82
N GLU A 224 10.44 -27.69 -19.95
CA GLU A 224 10.51 -28.79 -20.92
C GLU A 224 10.33 -28.31 -22.37
N TYR A 225 9.45 -27.33 -22.57
CA TYR A 225 9.07 -26.82 -23.89
C TYR A 225 9.94 -25.65 -24.38
N GLN A 226 10.54 -24.90 -23.44
CA GLN A 226 11.28 -23.66 -23.72
C GLN A 226 12.40 -23.82 -24.75
N PRO A 227 13.25 -24.88 -24.72
CA PRO A 227 14.31 -25.05 -25.72
C PRO A 227 13.79 -25.20 -27.15
N GLN A 228 12.63 -25.84 -27.32
CA GLN A 228 12.04 -26.09 -28.64
C GLN A 228 11.46 -24.80 -29.22
N PHE A 229 10.78 -23.98 -28.40
CA PHE A 229 10.37 -22.63 -28.80
C PHE A 229 11.57 -21.74 -29.15
N GLN A 230 12.62 -21.76 -28.32
CA GLN A 230 13.83 -20.94 -28.54
C GLN A 230 14.57 -21.34 -29.81
N SER A 231 14.56 -22.62 -30.18
CA SER A 231 15.19 -23.10 -31.42
C SER A 231 14.56 -22.50 -32.69
N GLN A 232 13.29 -22.06 -32.60
CA GLN A 232 12.54 -21.39 -33.67
C GLN A 232 12.44 -19.86 -33.47
N GLY A 233 13.23 -19.31 -32.55
CA GLY A 233 13.25 -17.87 -32.30
C GLY A 233 12.12 -17.35 -31.43
N ILE A 234 11.38 -18.20 -30.70
CA ILE A 234 10.35 -17.77 -29.74
C ILE A 234 10.85 -17.96 -28.29
N GLU A 235 10.76 -16.93 -27.46
CA GLU A 235 10.93 -17.03 -26.00
C GLU A 235 9.55 -17.03 -25.33
N VAL A 236 9.32 -17.90 -24.35
CA VAL A 236 8.04 -17.97 -23.65
C VAL A 236 8.27 -17.60 -22.20
N ASN A 237 7.55 -16.59 -21.70
CA ASN A 237 7.73 -16.06 -20.36
C ASN A 237 6.47 -16.30 -19.53
N VAL A 238 6.62 -16.91 -18.34
CA VAL A 238 5.52 -16.99 -17.36
C VAL A 238 5.40 -15.65 -16.67
N CYS A 239 4.24 -15.01 -16.78
CA CYS A 239 4.01 -13.69 -16.21
C CYS A 239 2.91 -13.73 -15.16
N LYS A 240 3.03 -12.89 -14.12
CA LYS A 240 1.99 -12.79 -13.09
C LYS A 240 1.82 -11.39 -12.50
N THR A 241 0.58 -11.13 -12.07
CA THR A 241 0.23 -10.13 -11.06
C THR A 241 -0.39 -10.83 -9.85
N ASP A 242 -0.88 -10.06 -8.88
CA ASP A 242 -1.57 -10.60 -7.71
C ASP A 242 -2.85 -11.37 -8.09
N MET A 243 -3.47 -11.08 -9.26
CA MET A 243 -4.76 -11.65 -9.64
C MET A 243 -4.75 -12.44 -10.97
N ILE A 244 -3.76 -12.23 -11.84
CA ILE A 244 -3.77 -12.76 -13.21
C ILE A 244 -2.43 -13.45 -13.50
N LYS A 245 -2.49 -14.54 -14.26
CA LYS A 245 -1.32 -15.25 -14.80
C LYS A 245 -1.48 -15.41 -16.30
N TRP A 246 -0.39 -15.30 -17.05
CA TRP A 246 -0.37 -15.46 -18.50
C TRP A 246 0.99 -15.96 -18.97
N LEU A 247 1.06 -16.43 -20.22
CA LEU A 247 2.30 -16.68 -20.94
C LEU A 247 2.49 -15.61 -22.01
N GLU A 248 3.70 -15.06 -22.13
CA GLU A 248 4.09 -14.19 -23.24
C GLU A 248 5.00 -14.96 -24.19
N PHE A 249 4.60 -15.07 -25.45
CA PHE A 249 5.39 -15.62 -26.55
C PHE A 249 6.04 -14.46 -27.30
N VAL A 250 7.35 -14.36 -27.23
CA VAL A 250 8.16 -13.26 -27.76
C VAL A 250 8.98 -13.76 -28.93
N ASP A 251 8.71 -13.26 -30.13
CA ASP A 251 9.54 -13.54 -31.30
C ASP A 251 10.82 -12.72 -31.24
N MET A 252 11.92 -13.39 -30.92
CA MET A 252 13.26 -12.83 -30.76
C MET A 252 13.87 -12.35 -32.09
N GLN A 253 13.22 -12.58 -33.24
CA GLN A 253 13.69 -12.15 -34.55
C GLN A 253 13.09 -10.80 -34.99
N VAL A 254 12.08 -10.30 -34.29
CA VAL A 254 11.46 -8.99 -34.57
C VAL A 254 12.32 -7.91 -33.93
N GLU A 255 12.76 -6.91 -34.70
CA GLU A 255 13.65 -5.83 -34.19
C GLU A 255 13.07 -5.12 -32.96
N ALA A 256 11.75 -4.92 -32.94
CA ALA A 256 11.03 -4.29 -31.81
C ALA A 256 11.06 -5.09 -30.49
N THR A 257 11.46 -6.37 -30.51
CA THR A 257 11.52 -7.24 -29.33
C THR A 257 12.93 -7.53 -28.84
N VAL A 258 13.98 -7.08 -29.55
CA VAL A 258 15.39 -7.37 -29.21
C VAL A 258 15.75 -6.89 -27.80
N ASP A 259 15.18 -5.75 -27.39
CA ASP A 259 15.34 -5.19 -26.04
C ASP A 259 14.09 -5.37 -25.16
N TYR A 260 13.08 -6.13 -25.62
CA TYR A 260 11.87 -6.36 -24.85
C TYR A 260 12.16 -7.26 -23.65
N ILE A 261 11.98 -6.70 -22.45
CA ILE A 261 12.02 -7.45 -21.20
C ILE A 261 10.61 -7.46 -20.61
N SER A 262 10.04 -8.65 -20.50
CA SER A 262 8.77 -8.81 -19.82
C SER A 262 8.89 -8.40 -18.35
N GLN A 263 8.24 -7.30 -17.98
CA GLN A 263 8.34 -6.69 -16.64
C GLN A 263 7.67 -7.54 -15.54
N HIS A 264 6.85 -8.53 -15.93
CA HIS A 264 6.14 -9.42 -15.01
C HIS A 264 6.61 -10.88 -15.09
N ALA A 265 7.68 -11.15 -15.84
CA ALA A 265 8.25 -12.48 -15.92
C ALA A 265 8.64 -12.97 -14.51
N VAL A 266 8.14 -14.14 -14.15
CA VAL A 266 8.44 -14.77 -12.87
C VAL A 266 9.86 -15.32 -12.93
N GLY A 267 10.79 -14.50 -12.46
CA GLY A 267 12.16 -14.90 -12.17
C GLY A 267 12.97 -15.34 -13.38
N LYS A 268 13.58 -14.38 -14.10
CA LYS A 268 14.75 -14.67 -14.97
C LYS A 268 15.79 -15.52 -14.23
N LYS A 269 16.04 -15.24 -12.94
CA LYS A 269 17.01 -15.96 -12.09
C LYS A 269 16.70 -17.44 -11.81
N ASN A 270 15.45 -17.92 -11.95
CA ASN A 270 15.12 -19.33 -11.71
C ASN A 270 15.23 -20.20 -12.97
N ILE A 271 15.15 -19.59 -14.17
CA ILE A 271 15.35 -20.27 -15.46
C ILE A 271 16.81 -20.13 -15.93
N GLU A 272 17.48 -19.01 -15.61
CA GLU A 272 18.89 -18.74 -15.94
C GLU A 272 19.90 -19.60 -15.17
N ARG A 273 19.47 -20.40 -14.19
CA ARG A 273 20.36 -21.31 -13.47
C ARG A 273 20.89 -22.46 -14.36
N LEU A 274 20.43 -22.61 -15.60
CA LEU A 274 20.83 -23.70 -16.52
C LEU A 274 20.96 -23.33 -18.03
N SER A 275 21.25 -22.09 -18.44
CA SER A 275 21.68 -21.88 -19.86
C SER A 275 22.73 -20.78 -20.08
N THR A 276 23.96 -21.23 -20.37
CA THR A 276 25.16 -20.41 -20.59
C THR A 276 25.34 -20.03 -22.07
N GLN A 277 24.35 -19.36 -22.70
CA GLN A 277 24.49 -18.98 -24.12
C GLN A 277 24.17 -17.52 -24.47
N ARG A 278 23.69 -16.69 -23.53
CA ARG A 278 23.39 -15.27 -23.82
C ARG A 278 24.56 -14.30 -23.58
N LEU A 279 25.49 -14.61 -22.66
CA LEU A 279 26.63 -13.73 -22.35
C LEU A 279 27.68 -13.67 -23.48
N GLU A 280 27.84 -14.75 -24.25
CA GLU A 280 28.85 -14.82 -25.31
C GLU A 280 28.48 -14.00 -26.56
N ARG A 281 27.18 -13.76 -26.81
CA ARG A 281 26.75 -12.92 -27.94
C ARG A 281 26.87 -11.42 -27.67
N ARG A 282 26.75 -10.97 -26.42
CA ARG A 282 26.95 -9.55 -26.04
C ARG A 282 28.41 -9.12 -26.07
N ALA A 283 29.36 -10.05 -25.88
CA ALA A 283 30.79 -9.74 -25.96
C ALA A 283 31.31 -9.60 -27.40
N ALA A 284 30.58 -10.10 -28.40
CA ALA A 284 31.04 -10.18 -29.79
C ALA A 284 30.59 -9.02 -30.70
N SER A 285 29.60 -8.21 -30.30
CA SER A 285 29.12 -7.07 -31.11
C SER A 285 29.51 -5.74 -30.46
N GLY A 286 30.67 -5.23 -30.86
CA GLY A 286 31.26 -4.00 -30.33
C GLY A 286 30.51 -2.71 -30.67
N MET A 287 30.86 -1.69 -29.88
CA MET A 287 30.58 -0.25 -30.01
C MET A 287 30.01 0.23 -31.35
N LEU A 288 28.86 0.90 -31.31
CA LEU A 288 28.61 2.23 -31.89
C LEU A 288 27.20 2.70 -31.49
N GLY A 289 27.11 3.91 -30.95
CA GLY A 289 25.99 4.32 -30.10
C GLY A 289 24.75 4.88 -30.79
N LYS A 290 23.84 5.36 -29.95
CA LYS A 290 23.17 6.65 -30.13
C LYS A 290 22.58 7.13 -28.80
N GLN A 291 23.06 8.29 -28.42
CA GLN A 291 22.55 9.18 -27.39
C GLN A 291 21.06 9.49 -27.68
N GLN A 292 20.16 9.09 -26.80
CA GLN A 292 18.84 9.73 -26.67
C GLN A 292 18.66 10.16 -25.22
N SER A 293 18.72 11.48 -25.09
CA SER A 293 18.48 12.29 -23.91
C SER A 293 17.12 12.00 -23.28
N TYR A 294 17.13 11.56 -22.01
CA TYR A 294 16.02 11.77 -21.10
C TYR A 294 16.33 12.95 -20.17
N MET A 295 15.36 13.85 -20.11
CA MET A 295 15.31 15.06 -19.31
C MET A 295 15.39 14.76 -17.81
N MET A 296 15.90 15.75 -17.10
CA MET A 296 16.55 15.68 -15.79
C MET A 296 15.66 15.27 -14.61
N VAL A 297 16.31 14.50 -13.73
CA VAL A 297 16.22 14.34 -12.28
C VAL A 297 15.71 15.60 -11.52
N PRO A 298 14.95 15.42 -10.42
CA PRO A 298 15.18 16.16 -9.17
C PRO A 298 15.73 15.17 -8.12
N LYS A 299 17.05 15.20 -7.91
CA LYS A 299 17.82 15.91 -6.87
C LYS A 299 17.77 15.20 -5.51
N GLU A 300 18.97 14.97 -5.00
CA GLU A 300 19.34 14.16 -3.84
C GLU A 300 18.97 14.84 -2.52
N ASP A 301 18.52 14.05 -1.54
CA ASP A 301 18.42 14.44 -0.13
C ASP A 301 19.40 13.55 0.65
N LEU A 302 20.44 14.15 1.25
CA LEU A 302 21.42 13.43 2.06
C LEU A 302 21.22 13.83 3.53
N LEU A 303 21.04 12.84 4.40
CA LEU A 303 20.83 13.02 5.84
C LEU A 303 22.16 12.88 6.59
N ILE A 304 22.49 13.86 7.43
CA ILE A 304 23.60 13.77 8.39
C ILE A 304 23.04 14.00 9.78
N ASP A 305 23.29 13.07 10.69
CA ASP A 305 22.79 13.12 12.07
C ASP A 305 21.26 13.36 12.16
N GLY A 306 20.52 12.93 11.13
CA GLY A 306 19.07 13.13 11.03
C GLY A 306 18.60 14.46 10.41
N GLN A 307 19.45 15.25 9.74
CA GLN A 307 19.06 16.50 9.06
C GLN A 307 19.31 16.49 7.54
N VAL A 308 18.31 16.95 6.75
CA VAL A 308 18.32 16.95 5.28
C VAL A 308 19.23 18.05 4.72
N ALA A 309 20.16 17.69 3.84
CA ALA A 309 20.98 18.62 3.08
C ALA A 309 20.66 18.60 1.58
N LEU A 310 20.38 19.78 1.01
CA LEU A 310 20.02 20.01 -0.39
C LEU A 310 21.23 20.64 -1.14
N SER A 311 22.05 19.89 -1.89
CA SER A 311 23.17 20.47 -2.66
C SER A 311 23.80 19.54 -3.71
N GLU A 312 24.25 20.10 -4.84
CA GLU A 312 25.03 19.44 -5.95
C GLU A 312 26.54 19.31 -5.65
N HIS A 313 26.99 19.78 -4.50
CA HIS A 313 28.35 19.60 -3.97
C HIS A 313 28.28 18.80 -2.67
N CYS A 314 29.38 18.11 -2.31
CA CYS A 314 29.56 17.50 -1.00
C CYS A 314 28.96 18.44 0.06
N PRO A 315 27.84 18.06 0.71
CA PRO A 315 27.11 19.00 1.54
C PRO A 315 28.07 19.59 2.58
N PRO A 316 27.96 20.90 2.94
CA PRO A 316 28.91 21.53 3.86
C PRO A 316 29.12 20.73 5.15
N ASN A 317 28.06 20.09 5.61
CA ASN A 317 27.99 19.26 6.79
C ASN A 317 28.72 17.90 6.60
N VAL A 318 28.67 17.31 5.38
CA VAL A 318 29.47 16.12 5.03
C VAL A 318 30.93 16.54 4.95
N GLN A 319 31.23 17.62 4.25
CA GLN A 319 32.60 18.12 4.11
C GLN A 319 33.22 18.41 5.49
N GLU A 320 32.47 19.00 6.42
CA GLU A 320 32.91 19.21 7.80
C GLU A 320 33.22 17.89 8.52
N LEU A 321 32.35 16.87 8.39
CA LEU A 321 32.59 15.54 8.96
C LEU A 321 33.82 14.86 8.32
N LEU A 322 33.95 14.95 7.00
CA LEU A 322 35.08 14.39 6.25
C LEU A 322 36.38 15.08 6.68
N ASP A 323 36.39 16.41 6.77
CA ASP A 323 37.54 17.21 7.22
C ASP A 323 37.91 16.86 8.66
N ARG A 324 36.92 16.74 9.56
CA ARG A 324 37.13 16.36 10.97
C ARG A 324 37.70 14.94 11.14
N LYS A 325 37.42 14.04 10.19
CA LYS A 325 37.87 12.65 10.20
C LYS A 325 39.05 12.39 9.25
N ASP A 326 39.69 13.44 8.74
CA ASP A 326 40.79 13.42 7.77
C ASP A 326 40.47 12.60 6.50
N ILE A 327 39.20 12.51 6.07
CA ILE A 327 38.83 11.84 4.82
C ILE A 327 39.06 12.82 3.67
N SER A 328 39.99 12.49 2.78
CA SER A 328 40.34 13.35 1.65
C SER A 328 39.20 13.44 0.62
N SER A 329 39.11 14.57 -0.08
CA SER A 329 38.15 14.74 -1.18
C SER A 329 38.31 13.66 -2.26
N LEU A 330 39.53 13.16 -2.47
CA LEU A 330 39.80 12.06 -3.40
C LEU A 330 39.19 10.72 -2.93
N GLU A 331 39.25 10.40 -1.65
CA GLU A 331 38.62 9.20 -1.08
C GLU A 331 37.09 9.27 -1.22
N TYR A 332 36.51 10.44 -0.98
CA TYR A 332 35.08 10.69 -1.17
C TYR A 332 34.64 10.60 -2.65
N GLU A 333 35.35 11.28 -3.56
CA GLU A 333 35.07 11.23 -5.01
C GLU A 333 35.19 9.80 -5.57
N THR A 334 36.10 9.00 -5.04
CA THR A 334 36.27 7.62 -5.48
C THR A 334 35.14 6.72 -4.98
N LEU A 335 34.64 6.94 -3.76
CA LEU A 335 33.43 6.28 -3.24
C LEU A 335 32.19 6.65 -4.07
N ASP A 336 31.99 7.94 -4.33
CA ASP A 336 30.86 8.44 -5.12
C ASP A 336 30.87 7.86 -6.54
N ARG A 337 32.04 7.80 -7.18
CA ARG A 337 32.22 7.14 -8.48
C ARG A 337 31.91 5.64 -8.43
N ALA A 338 32.36 4.94 -7.40
CA ALA A 338 32.08 3.51 -7.23
C ALA A 338 30.58 3.25 -7.04
N ILE A 339 29.87 4.12 -6.31
CA ILE A 339 28.42 4.07 -6.16
C ILE A 339 27.73 4.39 -7.48
N GLY A 340 28.19 5.39 -8.23
CA GLY A 340 27.70 5.71 -9.56
C GLY A 340 27.79 4.50 -10.51
N GLN A 341 28.94 3.83 -10.55
CA GLN A 341 29.13 2.60 -11.33
C GLN A 341 28.24 1.45 -10.84
N ALA A 342 28.05 1.35 -9.53
CA ALA A 342 27.26 0.28 -8.96
C ALA A 342 25.74 0.52 -9.12
N LYS A 343 25.29 1.78 -9.21
CA LYS A 343 23.91 2.18 -9.56
C LYS A 343 23.52 1.74 -10.98
N GLU A 344 24.47 1.57 -11.89
CA GLU A 344 24.23 1.03 -13.24
C GLU A 344 23.95 -0.49 -13.24
N LEU A 345 24.09 -1.17 -12.08
CA LEU A 345 23.80 -2.59 -11.95
C LEU A 345 22.35 -2.82 -11.50
N ASP A 346 21.58 -3.57 -12.30
CA ASP A 346 20.18 -3.97 -12.04
C ASP A 346 19.93 -4.71 -10.70
N ASN A 347 20.98 -5.00 -9.91
CA ASN A 347 20.91 -5.73 -8.65
C ASN A 347 21.80 -5.14 -7.54
N PHE A 348 22.17 -3.86 -7.62
CA PHE A 348 23.04 -3.18 -6.66
C PHE A 348 22.74 -3.51 -5.20
N PHE A 349 21.46 -3.46 -4.80
CA PHE A 349 21.00 -3.78 -3.44
C PHE A 349 21.35 -5.20 -2.99
N THR A 350 21.18 -6.18 -3.88
CA THR A 350 21.52 -7.57 -3.57
C THR A 350 23.03 -7.71 -3.43
N ILE A 351 23.79 -7.05 -4.30
CA ILE A 351 25.25 -7.03 -4.22
C ILE A 351 25.70 -6.37 -2.91
N TRP A 352 25.17 -5.20 -2.56
CA TRP A 352 25.49 -4.46 -1.34
C TRP A 352 25.23 -5.29 -0.07
N LYS A 353 24.05 -5.93 0.03
CA LYS A 353 23.72 -6.84 1.14
C LYS A 353 24.67 -8.02 1.26
N LEU A 354 25.03 -8.61 0.13
CA LEU A 354 25.95 -9.74 0.10
C LEU A 354 27.38 -9.31 0.45
N VAL A 355 27.79 -8.08 0.13
CA VAL A 355 29.11 -7.55 0.48
C VAL A 355 29.19 -7.21 1.97
N ASP A 356 28.14 -6.60 2.54
CA ASP A 356 28.03 -6.27 3.97
C ASP A 356 28.02 -7.54 4.84
N ALA A 357 27.23 -8.53 4.43
CA ALA A 357 27.22 -9.85 5.05
C ALA A 357 28.49 -10.68 4.80
N LYS A 358 29.51 -10.13 4.11
CA LYS A 358 30.77 -10.80 3.74
C LYS A 358 30.57 -12.09 2.93
N ILE A 359 29.49 -12.17 2.16
CA ILE A 359 29.12 -13.32 1.31
C ILE A 359 29.80 -13.24 -0.06
N ILE A 360 29.94 -12.03 -0.63
CA ILE A 360 30.67 -11.79 -1.88
C ILE A 360 31.67 -10.65 -1.68
N GLU A 361 32.79 -10.72 -2.39
CA GLU A 361 33.74 -9.61 -2.45
C GLU A 361 33.29 -8.63 -3.55
N PHE A 362 33.15 -7.36 -3.19
CA PHE A 362 33.04 -6.26 -4.14
C PHE A 362 34.15 -5.27 -3.78
N PRO A 363 35.36 -5.46 -4.35
CA PRO A 363 36.56 -4.79 -3.90
C PRO A 363 36.43 -3.27 -3.76
N PRO A 364 35.75 -2.55 -4.67
CA PRO A 364 35.56 -1.11 -4.51
C PRO A 364 34.87 -0.75 -3.18
N LEU A 365 33.79 -1.43 -2.79
CA LEU A 365 33.04 -1.09 -1.58
C LEU A 365 33.70 -1.54 -0.27
N GLN A 366 34.36 -2.70 -0.28
CA GLN A 366 35.08 -3.21 0.90
C GLN A 366 36.29 -2.33 1.27
N GLU A 367 37.00 -1.82 0.26
CA GLU A 367 38.10 -0.89 0.46
C GLU A 367 37.60 0.40 1.14
N PHE A 368 36.47 0.95 0.69
CA PHE A 368 35.88 2.14 1.30
C PHE A 368 35.37 1.91 2.73
N TRP A 369 34.69 0.80 3.02
CA TRP A 369 34.28 0.53 4.40
C TRP A 369 35.47 0.45 5.35
N SER A 370 36.58 -0.13 4.90
CA SER A 370 37.78 -0.23 5.71
C SER A 370 38.39 1.14 5.97
N ILE A 371 38.43 2.02 4.97
CA ILE A 371 38.94 3.40 5.08
C ILE A 371 38.07 4.24 6.03
N PHE A 372 36.75 4.25 5.82
CA PHE A 372 35.82 5.05 6.64
C PHE A 372 35.73 4.50 8.07
N ALA A 373 35.65 3.17 8.24
CA ALA A 373 35.60 2.56 9.57
C ALA A 373 36.90 2.79 10.36
N ALA A 374 38.07 2.76 9.71
CA ALA A 374 39.35 3.08 10.36
C ALA A 374 39.41 4.54 10.85
N LYS A 375 38.59 5.42 10.27
CA LYS A 375 38.44 6.83 10.66
C LYS A 375 37.23 7.06 11.58
N GLY A 376 36.61 5.99 12.09
CA GLY A 376 35.46 6.09 12.99
C GLY A 376 34.18 6.56 12.32
N VAL A 377 34.03 6.37 11.01
CA VAL A 377 32.82 6.68 10.24
C VAL A 377 32.20 5.39 9.71
N ARG A 378 30.93 5.16 10.04
CA ARG A 378 30.13 4.07 9.47
C ARG A 378 29.30 4.62 8.32
N VAL A 379 29.29 3.93 7.18
CA VAL A 379 28.55 4.34 5.99
C VAL A 379 27.36 3.38 5.81
N LEU A 380 26.15 3.90 5.96
CA LEU A 380 24.91 3.13 5.77
C LEU A 380 24.35 3.40 4.37
N LEU A 381 23.83 2.35 3.71
CA LEU A 381 23.04 2.52 2.50
C LEU A 381 21.58 2.57 2.89
N CYS A 382 20.92 3.66 2.54
CA CYS A 382 19.54 3.93 2.91
C CYS A 382 18.62 3.87 1.70
N GLU A 383 17.41 3.33 1.88
CA GLU A 383 16.35 3.29 0.88
C GLU A 383 15.08 3.96 1.41
N GLY A 384 14.59 4.95 0.67
CA GLY A 384 13.32 5.61 0.92
C GLY A 384 12.35 5.42 -0.23
N VAL A 385 11.05 5.48 0.07
CA VAL A 385 10.02 5.52 -0.97
C VAL A 385 9.83 6.99 -1.36
N GLY A 386 10.07 7.31 -2.64
CA GLY A 386 9.86 8.65 -3.17
C GLY A 386 8.39 9.08 -3.14
N ARG A 387 8.13 10.38 -3.36
CA ARG A 387 6.77 10.95 -3.36
C ARG A 387 5.84 10.32 -4.40
N GLU A 388 6.40 9.82 -5.50
CA GLU A 388 5.66 9.11 -6.53
C GLU A 388 5.66 7.59 -6.27
N ARG A 389 4.47 6.98 -6.34
CA ARG A 389 4.26 5.57 -6.03
C ARG A 389 5.05 4.69 -7.01
N GLY A 390 6.17 4.13 -6.54
CA GLY A 390 7.07 3.29 -7.34
C GLY A 390 8.49 3.84 -7.48
N GLN A 391 8.72 5.11 -7.15
CA GLN A 391 10.08 5.64 -7.03
C GLN A 391 10.71 5.17 -5.72
N ARG A 392 11.94 4.66 -5.83
CA ARG A 392 12.83 4.40 -4.69
C ARG A 392 13.97 5.38 -4.78
N SER A 393 14.21 6.09 -3.69
CA SER A 393 15.37 6.97 -3.55
C SER A 393 16.40 6.24 -2.71
N PHE A 394 17.66 6.34 -3.11
CA PHE A 394 18.78 5.75 -2.38
C PHE A 394 19.76 6.86 -2.02
N TRP A 395 20.23 6.85 -0.78
CA TRP A 395 21.28 7.76 -0.31
C TRP A 395 22.22 7.01 0.64
N LEU A 396 23.37 7.63 0.91
CA LEU A 396 24.26 7.16 1.96
C LEU A 396 24.12 8.05 3.20
N GLU A 397 24.16 7.43 4.36
CA GLU A 397 24.32 8.13 5.63
C GLU A 397 25.72 7.87 6.18
N TYR A 398 26.40 8.95 6.57
CA TYR A 398 27.73 8.90 7.17
C TYR A 398 27.60 9.16 8.66
N VAL A 399 27.98 8.19 9.46
CA VAL A 399 27.69 8.15 10.89
C VAL A 399 29.00 8.17 11.64
N ASN A 400 29.24 9.21 12.43
CA ASN A 400 30.38 9.25 13.35
C ASN A 400 30.15 8.25 14.49
N VAL A 401 30.88 7.14 14.49
CA VAL A 401 30.71 6.03 15.44
C VAL A 401 31.11 6.43 16.86
N GLU A 402 31.97 7.44 17.03
CA GLU A 402 32.37 7.92 18.35
C GLU A 402 31.27 8.76 19.01
N GLU A 403 30.54 9.54 18.22
CA GLU A 403 29.44 10.39 18.69
C GLU A 403 28.13 9.59 18.78
N MET A 404 27.93 8.64 17.87
CA MET A 404 26.72 7.82 17.77
C MET A 404 27.03 6.34 17.50
N PRO A 405 27.62 5.62 18.47
CA PRO A 405 28.05 4.23 18.29
C PRO A 405 26.91 3.27 17.92
N ASP A 406 25.70 3.58 18.39
CA ASP A 406 24.49 2.77 18.24
C ASP A 406 23.55 3.26 17.13
N TYR A 407 23.96 4.23 16.30
CA TYR A 407 23.08 4.74 15.26
C TYR A 407 22.81 3.69 14.18
N SER A 408 21.53 3.54 13.84
CA SER A 408 21.04 2.78 12.70
C SER A 408 19.97 3.61 11.98
N SER A 409 20.05 3.70 10.67
CA SER A 409 19.00 4.36 9.90
C SER A 409 17.75 3.49 9.87
N PRO A 410 16.53 4.04 10.04
CA PRO A 410 15.30 3.31 9.75
C PRO A 410 15.16 2.98 8.26
N TYR A 411 15.95 3.65 7.42
CA TYR A 411 16.06 3.42 5.98
C TYR A 411 17.22 2.49 5.64
N ASP A 412 18.02 2.07 6.63
CA ASP A 412 19.20 1.23 6.42
C ASP A 412 18.78 -0.12 5.88
N VAL A 413 19.15 -0.38 4.64
CA VAL A 413 18.81 -1.64 4.00
C VAL A 413 19.72 -2.78 4.41
N THR A 414 20.85 -2.51 5.05
CA THR A 414 21.82 -3.54 5.46
C THR A 414 21.29 -4.40 6.61
N TYR A 415 20.49 -3.83 7.52
CA TYR A 415 19.98 -4.53 8.72
C TYR A 415 18.56 -5.12 8.60
N SER A 416 17.78 -4.79 7.56
CA SER A 416 16.39 -5.25 7.43
C SER A 416 16.30 -6.67 6.85
N ASN A 417 16.20 -7.69 7.72
CA ASN A 417 15.92 -9.08 7.33
C ASN A 417 14.42 -9.40 7.20
N SER A 418 13.53 -8.40 7.22
CA SER A 418 12.08 -8.61 7.12
C SER A 418 11.49 -7.99 5.85
N SER A 419 11.14 -8.84 4.90
CA SER A 419 10.45 -8.49 3.65
C SER A 419 8.95 -8.19 3.84
N SER A 420 8.53 -7.58 4.95
CA SER A 420 7.12 -7.20 5.15
C SER A 420 6.97 -6.09 6.19
N GLY A 421 6.93 -4.84 5.73
CA GLY A 421 6.63 -3.70 6.58
C GLY A 421 6.45 -2.41 5.77
N ARG A 422 5.41 -2.34 4.92
CA ARG A 422 5.01 -1.07 4.33
C ARG A 422 4.34 -0.22 5.40
N GLY A 423 5.08 0.76 5.92
CA GLY A 423 4.54 1.93 6.60
C GLY A 423 5.31 3.15 6.10
N VAL A 424 4.59 4.20 5.76
CA VAL A 424 5.13 5.50 5.34
C VAL A 424 5.44 6.28 6.63
N TRP A 425 6.67 6.81 6.78
CA TRP A 425 7.11 7.45 8.04
C TRP A 425 7.97 8.71 7.81
N GLY A 426 7.74 9.72 8.67
CA GLY A 426 8.51 10.96 8.78
C GLY A 426 9.42 11.01 10.01
N GLU A 427 10.16 12.11 10.14
CA GLU A 427 11.47 12.32 10.79
C GLU A 427 11.62 12.15 12.32
N ASP A 428 10.63 11.64 13.07
CA ASP A 428 10.70 11.58 14.55
C ASP A 428 10.70 10.16 15.16
N GLN A 429 11.14 9.12 14.44
CA GLN A 429 11.07 7.75 14.98
C GLN A 429 12.25 7.34 15.86
N LYS A 430 12.01 7.44 17.17
CA LYS A 430 12.69 6.71 18.23
C LYS A 430 12.76 5.22 17.89
N TYR A 431 13.87 4.55 18.16
CA TYR A 431 14.04 3.10 17.97
C TYR A 431 12.88 2.32 18.63
N TYR A 432 12.19 1.47 17.85
CA TYR A 432 11.11 0.63 18.36
C TYR A 432 11.41 -0.87 18.18
N VAL A 433 11.10 -1.68 19.20
CA VAL A 433 11.04 -3.14 19.09
C VAL A 433 9.61 -3.54 18.77
N SER A 434 9.42 -4.26 17.67
CA SER A 434 8.13 -4.86 17.32
C SER A 434 7.93 -6.16 18.09
N VAL A 435 6.79 -6.28 18.76
CA VAL A 435 6.33 -7.52 19.39
C VAL A 435 5.04 -8.00 18.74
N MET A 436 4.62 -9.21 19.09
CA MET A 436 3.31 -9.72 18.68
C MET A 436 3.17 -9.89 17.17
N GLY A 437 4.23 -10.34 16.51
CA GLY A 437 4.26 -10.42 15.04
C GLY A 437 4.15 -9.06 14.35
N GLY A 438 4.57 -7.98 15.02
CA GLY A 438 4.59 -6.61 14.46
C GLY A 438 3.39 -5.74 14.82
N ILE A 439 2.42 -6.27 15.59
CA ILE A 439 1.18 -5.55 15.93
C ILE A 439 1.45 -4.41 16.93
N HIS A 440 2.38 -4.60 17.86
CA HIS A 440 2.71 -3.59 18.87
C HIS A 440 4.19 -3.23 18.80
N LYS A 441 4.50 -1.96 19.07
CA LYS A 441 5.84 -1.39 19.03
C LYS A 441 6.13 -0.74 20.37
N VAL A 442 7.26 -1.09 20.97
CA VAL A 442 7.74 -0.49 22.22
C VAL A 442 9.02 0.30 21.99
N PRO A 443 9.27 1.41 22.68
CA PRO A 443 10.45 2.24 22.46
C PRO A 443 11.74 1.60 22.98
N LYS A 444 12.89 2.21 22.67
CA LYS A 444 14.18 1.91 23.31
C LYS A 444 14.05 1.91 24.83
N GLY A 445 14.74 0.97 25.48
CA GLY A 445 14.67 0.78 26.93
C GLY A 445 13.58 -0.17 27.39
N VAL A 446 12.72 -0.65 26.48
CA VAL A 446 11.70 -1.67 26.80
C VAL A 446 12.11 -3.02 26.20
N VAL A 447 12.25 -4.03 27.05
CA VAL A 447 12.50 -5.43 26.64
C VAL A 447 11.34 -6.31 27.07
N ILE A 448 11.07 -7.35 26.29
CA ILE A 448 9.81 -8.10 26.37
C ILE A 448 10.03 -9.58 26.59
N GLN A 449 9.19 -10.16 27.46
CA GLN A 449 9.08 -11.60 27.64
C GLN A 449 7.64 -12.08 27.42
N GLU A 450 7.42 -12.88 26.38
CA GLU A 450 6.11 -13.44 26.07
C GLU A 450 5.72 -14.61 27.01
N LEU A 451 4.45 -14.65 27.43
CA LEU A 451 3.90 -15.68 28.31
C LEU A 451 3.32 -16.86 27.53
N ASN A 452 4.18 -17.57 26.80
CA ASN A 452 3.81 -18.70 25.94
C ASN A 452 3.79 -20.06 26.68
N GLY A 453 3.24 -20.08 27.90
CA GLY A 453 3.14 -21.25 28.78
C GLY A 453 4.24 -21.35 29.83
N ALA A 454 3.96 -22.06 30.94
CA ALA A 454 4.82 -22.12 32.13
C ALA A 454 6.23 -22.66 31.85
N LYS A 455 6.34 -23.69 31.01
CA LYS A 455 7.63 -24.31 30.68
C LYS A 455 8.57 -23.32 29.98
N LYS A 456 8.07 -22.56 29.01
CA LYS A 456 8.89 -21.55 28.32
C LYS A 456 9.35 -20.43 29.24
N LEU A 457 8.53 -20.09 30.23
CA LEU A 457 8.88 -19.06 31.22
C LEU A 457 10.01 -19.52 32.16
N THR A 458 10.08 -20.81 32.49
CA THR A 458 11.13 -21.38 33.35
C THR A 458 12.40 -21.79 32.61
N ASP A 459 12.29 -22.18 31.34
CA ASP A 459 13.41 -22.83 30.63
C ASP A 459 14.49 -21.84 30.18
N ALA A 460 14.14 -20.58 29.87
CA ALA A 460 15.11 -19.56 29.48
C ALA A 460 14.57 -18.12 29.63
N CYS A 461 15.38 -17.25 30.23
CA CYS A 461 15.20 -15.80 30.14
C CYS A 461 15.56 -15.32 28.72
N PRO A 462 14.73 -14.53 28.03
CA PRO A 462 15.08 -13.98 26.72
C PRO A 462 16.40 -13.18 26.80
N PRO A 463 17.32 -13.29 25.82
CA PRO A 463 18.66 -12.67 25.93
C PRO A 463 18.66 -11.16 26.19
N ASN A 464 17.71 -10.44 25.58
CA ASN A 464 17.51 -9.01 25.77
C ASN A 464 16.95 -8.65 27.17
N VAL A 465 16.12 -9.53 27.74
CA VAL A 465 15.65 -9.39 29.12
C VAL A 465 16.81 -9.69 30.07
N GLN A 466 17.56 -10.77 29.84
CA GLN A 466 18.72 -11.14 30.64
C GLN A 466 19.78 -10.02 30.67
N ASP A 467 20.11 -9.44 29.51
CA ASP A 467 21.04 -8.31 29.42
C ASP A 467 20.59 -7.11 30.27
N LEU A 468 19.31 -6.74 30.22
CA LEU A 468 18.78 -5.67 31.07
C LEU A 468 18.88 -6.05 32.55
N LEU A 469 18.50 -7.28 32.91
CA LEU A 469 18.53 -7.77 34.29
C LEU A 469 19.96 -7.79 34.84
N ASP A 470 20.95 -8.22 34.05
CA ASP A 470 22.36 -8.24 34.45
C ASP A 470 22.89 -6.82 34.62
N ARG A 471 22.59 -5.90 33.68
CA ARG A 471 22.99 -4.49 33.78
C ARG A 471 22.39 -3.76 34.98
N LYS A 472 21.20 -4.17 35.43
CA LYS A 472 20.48 -3.55 36.55
C LYS A 472 20.54 -4.39 37.83
N GLU A 473 21.35 -5.45 37.86
CA GLU A 473 21.54 -6.37 39.00
C GLU A 473 20.23 -7.02 39.51
N LEU A 474 19.28 -7.25 38.61
CA LEU A 474 17.92 -7.72 38.92
C LEU A 474 17.70 -9.22 38.72
N THR A 475 18.71 -9.97 38.26
CA THR A 475 18.59 -11.42 37.99
C THR A 475 18.04 -12.22 39.18
N PRO A 476 18.50 -12.03 40.44
CA PRO A 476 17.93 -12.72 41.59
C PRO A 476 16.45 -12.38 41.86
N THR A 477 16.08 -11.10 41.71
CA THR A 477 14.69 -10.62 41.88
C THR A 477 13.78 -11.24 40.83
N TYR A 478 14.24 -11.27 39.58
CA TYR A 478 13.55 -11.89 38.47
C TYR A 478 13.36 -13.40 38.69
N ASP A 479 14.40 -14.13 39.11
CA ASP A 479 14.30 -15.57 39.37
C ASP A 479 13.26 -15.87 40.47
N CYS A 480 13.27 -15.10 41.56
CA CYS A 480 12.26 -15.20 42.62
C CYS A 480 10.85 -14.87 42.12
N PHE A 481 10.70 -13.86 41.27
CA PHE A 481 9.43 -13.48 40.66
C PHE A 481 8.88 -14.61 39.78
N ILE A 482 9.68 -15.14 38.85
CA ILE A 482 9.27 -16.23 37.96
C ILE A 482 8.94 -17.51 38.74
N ASP A 483 9.78 -17.87 39.72
CA ASP A 483 9.55 -19.04 40.58
C ASP A 483 8.23 -18.91 41.36
N THR A 484 7.98 -17.73 41.96
CA THR A 484 6.73 -17.44 42.68
C THR A 484 5.53 -17.53 41.75
N LEU A 485 5.61 -16.95 40.56
CA LEU A 485 4.54 -16.96 39.58
C LEU A 485 4.19 -18.38 39.12
N VAL A 486 5.20 -19.23 38.91
CA VAL A 486 5.03 -20.63 38.51
C VAL A 486 4.51 -21.47 39.66
N LYS A 487 5.05 -21.34 40.88
CA LYS A 487 4.61 -22.14 42.04
C LYS A 487 3.22 -21.76 42.54
N THR A 488 2.78 -20.53 42.33
CA THR A 488 1.46 -20.06 42.77
C THR A 488 0.35 -20.68 41.91
N ARG A 489 -0.35 -21.69 42.44
CA ARG A 489 -1.41 -22.41 41.71
C ARG A 489 -2.51 -21.49 41.16
N SER A 490 -2.81 -20.37 41.84
CA SER A 490 -3.90 -19.46 41.45
C SER A 490 -3.58 -18.58 40.23
N THR A 491 -2.32 -18.48 39.81
CA THR A 491 -1.94 -17.76 38.56
C THR A 491 -2.34 -18.53 37.31
N ARG A 492 -2.73 -19.80 37.45
CA ARG A 492 -3.15 -20.70 36.37
C ARG A 492 -4.55 -21.25 36.63
N ASP A 493 -5.31 -21.47 35.56
CA ASP A 493 -6.55 -22.23 35.65
C ASP A 493 -6.32 -23.75 35.54
N TRP A 494 -7.40 -24.51 35.55
CA TRP A 494 -7.34 -25.97 35.45
C TRP A 494 -6.83 -26.46 34.08
N ALA A 495 -6.92 -25.64 33.03
CA ALA A 495 -6.37 -25.88 31.71
C ALA A 495 -4.94 -25.32 31.57
N HIS A 496 -4.28 -24.97 32.68
CA HIS A 496 -2.96 -24.38 32.76
C HIS A 496 -2.82 -23.03 32.05
N SER A 497 -3.93 -22.34 31.75
CA SER A 497 -3.92 -21.02 31.14
C SER A 497 -3.69 -19.93 32.18
N TRP A 498 -2.94 -18.90 31.79
CA TRP A 498 -2.56 -17.78 32.64
C TRP A 498 -3.75 -16.86 32.99
N ARG A 499 -3.88 -16.55 34.28
CA ARG A 499 -4.89 -15.63 34.84
C ARG A 499 -4.27 -14.25 35.10
N SER A 500 -4.48 -13.31 34.18
CA SER A 500 -3.81 -11.99 34.20
C SER A 500 -3.97 -11.22 35.51
N LYS A 501 -5.19 -11.14 36.10
CA LYS A 501 -5.39 -10.47 37.40
C LYS A 501 -4.58 -11.11 38.54
N LYS A 502 -4.35 -12.43 38.50
CA LYS A 502 -3.56 -13.14 39.51
C LYS A 502 -2.06 -13.01 39.27
N ILE A 503 -1.63 -12.93 38.01
CA ILE A 503 -0.25 -12.60 37.66
C ILE A 503 0.10 -11.17 38.11
N ALA A 504 -0.77 -10.20 37.82
CA ALA A 504 -0.58 -8.81 38.22
C ALA A 504 -0.44 -8.67 39.75
N ALA A 505 -1.26 -9.40 40.52
CA ALA A 505 -1.15 -9.42 41.98
C ALA A 505 0.18 -10.01 42.49
N VAL A 506 0.78 -10.97 41.78
CA VAL A 506 2.14 -11.47 42.11
C VAL A 506 3.17 -10.42 41.72
N LEU A 507 3.05 -9.82 40.54
CA LEU A 507 3.97 -8.78 40.08
C LEU A 507 4.01 -7.58 41.05
N GLU A 508 2.85 -7.17 41.58
CA GLU A 508 2.74 -6.10 42.57
C GLU A 508 3.62 -6.31 43.81
N THR A 509 3.83 -7.57 44.25
CA THR A 509 4.70 -7.87 45.41
C THR A 509 6.19 -7.70 45.11
N PHE A 510 6.59 -7.70 43.83
CA PHE A 510 7.97 -7.51 43.39
C PHE A 510 8.23 -6.12 42.80
N GLN A 511 7.17 -5.34 42.52
CA GLN A 511 7.27 -4.06 41.82
C GLN A 511 8.26 -3.09 42.49
N ASN A 512 8.25 -3.02 43.82
CA ASN A 512 9.15 -2.15 44.56
C ASN A 512 10.62 -2.51 44.38
N ASP A 513 10.94 -3.80 44.26
CA ASP A 513 12.32 -4.26 44.10
C ASP A 513 12.84 -4.00 42.69
N PHE A 514 12.00 -4.16 41.67
CA PHE A 514 12.29 -3.72 40.30
C PHE A 514 12.47 -2.19 40.23
N ASN A 515 11.52 -1.43 40.78
CA ASN A 515 11.52 0.04 40.72
C ASN A 515 12.75 0.66 41.40
N ARG A 516 13.24 0.06 42.49
CA ARG A 516 14.47 0.49 43.19
C ARG A 516 15.72 0.43 42.30
N HIS A 517 15.73 -0.45 41.30
CA HIS A 517 16.82 -0.60 40.33
C HIS A 517 16.51 0.13 39.01
N GLY A 518 15.55 1.05 39.00
CA GLY A 518 15.23 1.83 37.81
C GLY A 518 14.49 1.06 36.72
N VAL A 519 13.91 -0.11 37.02
CA VAL A 519 13.12 -0.89 36.06
C VAL A 519 11.67 -0.96 36.52
N ASN A 520 10.73 -0.55 35.67
CA ASN A 520 9.31 -0.81 35.88
C ASN A 520 8.91 -2.05 35.09
N VAL A 521 8.20 -2.99 35.71
CA VAL A 521 7.70 -4.19 35.03
C VAL A 521 6.19 -4.09 34.91
N ALA A 522 5.65 -4.31 33.71
CA ALA A 522 4.21 -4.30 33.47
C ALA A 522 3.75 -5.65 32.91
N MET A 523 2.59 -6.12 33.37
CA MET A 523 1.93 -7.30 32.83
C MET A 523 0.96 -6.84 31.74
N CYS A 524 1.28 -7.13 30.48
CA CYS A 524 0.50 -6.67 29.36
C CYS A 524 -0.40 -7.76 28.79
N LYS A 525 -1.59 -7.37 28.31
CA LYS A 525 -2.54 -8.27 27.65
C LYS A 525 -3.19 -7.58 26.46
N LEU A 526 -3.10 -8.21 25.28
CA LEU A 526 -3.87 -7.84 24.10
C LEU A 526 -4.88 -8.95 23.79
N GLN A 527 -6.15 -8.56 23.69
CA GLN A 527 -7.21 -9.43 23.19
C GLN A 527 -7.38 -9.17 21.68
N PRO A 528 -6.92 -10.06 20.79
CA PRO A 528 -7.21 -9.93 19.37
C PRO A 528 -8.71 -10.17 19.11
N ASP A 529 -9.21 -9.66 17.99
CA ASP A 529 -10.62 -9.85 17.57
C ASP A 529 -10.98 -11.33 17.42
N SER A 530 -9.99 -12.17 17.06
CA SER A 530 -10.12 -13.62 17.03
C SER A 530 -8.89 -14.28 17.64
N GLY A 531 -9.11 -15.38 18.37
CA GLY A 531 -8.04 -16.21 18.90
C GLY A 531 -7.75 -16.01 20.38
N THR A 532 -6.64 -16.58 20.84
CA THR A 532 -6.24 -16.54 22.24
C THR A 532 -5.62 -15.18 22.59
N PRO A 533 -5.97 -14.57 23.74
CA PRO A 533 -5.30 -13.36 24.19
C PRO A 533 -3.80 -13.59 24.34
N TYR A 534 -3.05 -12.62 23.86
CA TYR A 534 -1.61 -12.57 24.04
C TYR A 534 -1.28 -11.90 25.36
N ARG A 535 -0.20 -12.36 25.97
CA ARG A 535 0.26 -11.91 27.27
C ARG A 535 1.78 -11.81 27.25
N TRP A 536 2.32 -10.76 27.84
CA TRP A 536 3.76 -10.56 27.95
C TRP A 536 4.09 -9.68 29.14
N PHE A 537 5.34 -9.69 29.56
CA PHE A 537 5.91 -8.69 30.45
C PHE A 537 6.69 -7.65 29.64
N GLU A 538 6.48 -6.38 29.95
CA GLU A 538 7.36 -5.29 29.52
C GLU A 538 8.26 -4.91 30.70
N PHE A 539 9.57 -5.11 30.53
CA PHE A 539 10.60 -4.63 31.45
C PHE A 539 11.12 -3.30 30.91
N ILE A 540 10.84 -2.22 31.63
CA ILE A 540 10.99 -0.84 31.17
C ILE A 540 12.11 -0.21 31.98
N ASP A 541 13.27 -0.02 31.35
CA ASP A 541 14.34 0.80 31.92
C ASP A 541 13.88 2.26 31.97
N MET A 542 13.54 2.74 33.17
CA MET A 542 12.94 4.07 33.36
C MET A 542 13.90 5.21 32.99
N GLU A 543 15.21 4.96 33.00
CA GLU A 543 16.23 5.95 32.59
C GLU A 543 16.28 6.10 31.06
N VAL A 544 16.03 5.02 30.33
CA VAL A 544 16.14 4.99 28.85
C VAL A 544 14.78 5.25 28.19
N ALA A 545 13.71 4.64 28.69
CA ALA A 545 12.37 4.74 28.12
C ALA A 545 11.66 6.05 28.52
N GLY A 546 12.18 6.77 29.51
CA GLY A 546 11.65 8.06 29.97
C GLY A 546 10.23 7.94 30.52
N ARG A 547 9.29 8.71 29.96
CA ARG A 547 7.88 8.74 30.39
C ARG A 547 7.00 7.68 29.72
N TYR A 548 7.57 6.59 29.22
CA TYR A 548 6.80 5.53 28.57
C TYR A 548 5.84 4.85 29.56
N ILE A 549 4.59 4.71 29.14
CA ILE A 549 3.52 4.02 29.87
C ILE A 549 2.99 2.87 28.98
N PRO A 550 3.04 1.61 29.43
CA PRO A 550 2.57 0.49 28.63
C PRO A 550 1.06 0.58 28.40
N GLN A 551 0.68 0.67 27.13
CA GLN A 551 -0.72 0.82 26.73
C GLN A 551 -1.60 -0.37 27.12
N TYR A 552 -1.00 -1.57 27.17
CA TYR A 552 -1.71 -2.82 27.41
C TYR A 552 -1.52 -3.38 28.82
N ASP A 553 -0.96 -2.58 29.74
CA ASP A 553 -0.82 -2.97 31.15
C ASP A 553 -2.19 -3.26 31.77
N VAL A 554 -2.36 -4.48 32.26
CA VAL A 554 -3.60 -4.94 32.89
C VAL A 554 -3.91 -4.23 34.20
N SER A 555 -2.92 -3.58 34.82
CA SER A 555 -3.10 -2.78 36.03
C SER A 555 -3.52 -1.33 35.75
N ASN A 556 -3.32 -0.85 34.51
CA ASN A 556 -3.62 0.50 34.08
C ASN A 556 -4.97 0.61 33.36
N VAL A 557 -5.86 -0.39 33.49
CA VAL A 557 -7.17 -0.39 32.84
C VAL A 557 -8.18 0.39 33.67
N ASN A 558 -8.86 1.35 33.04
CA ASN A 558 -10.00 2.03 33.65
C ASN A 558 -11.27 1.18 33.49
N GLU A 559 -11.73 0.55 34.57
CA GLU A 559 -12.94 -0.30 34.54
C GLU A 559 -14.24 0.50 34.25
N GLU A 560 -14.20 1.84 34.34
CA GLU A 560 -15.34 2.71 33.98
C GLU A 560 -15.37 3.10 32.49
N GLU A 561 -14.24 3.00 31.80
CA GLU A 561 -14.11 3.34 30.38
C GLU A 561 -14.03 2.07 29.54
N GLU A 562 -15.21 1.55 29.22
CA GLU A 562 -15.40 0.37 28.40
C GLU A 562 -16.32 0.68 27.22
N LEU A 563 -16.00 0.11 26.05
CA LEU A 563 -16.83 0.23 24.85
C LEU A 563 -17.35 -1.15 24.45
N GLU A 564 -18.65 -1.36 24.65
CA GLU A 564 -19.32 -2.56 24.15
C GLU A 564 -19.49 -2.48 22.63
N THR A 565 -18.88 -3.45 21.94
CA THR A 565 -19.11 -3.76 20.52
C THR A 565 -19.99 -5.01 20.43
N PHE A 566 -20.44 -5.40 19.22
CA PHE A 566 -21.26 -6.59 19.02
C PHE A 566 -20.52 -7.90 19.30
N GLN A 567 -19.18 -7.90 19.26
CA GLN A 567 -18.36 -9.10 19.46
C GLN A 567 -17.56 -9.09 20.75
N THR A 568 -17.24 -7.92 21.29
CA THR A 568 -16.35 -7.81 22.45
C THR A 568 -16.55 -6.51 23.21
N THR A 569 -15.97 -6.42 24.40
CA THR A 569 -15.89 -5.18 25.15
C THR A 569 -14.45 -4.69 25.12
N LEU A 570 -14.23 -3.55 24.47
CA LEU A 570 -12.93 -2.88 24.49
C LEU A 570 -12.75 -2.18 25.84
N LYS A 571 -11.55 -2.29 26.41
CA LYS A 571 -11.19 -1.64 27.67
C LYS A 571 -10.07 -0.66 27.41
N PHE A 572 -10.14 0.50 28.05
CA PHE A 572 -9.21 1.61 27.82
C PHE A 572 -8.38 1.91 29.06
N PRO A 573 -7.14 2.39 28.90
CA PRO A 573 -6.30 2.70 30.04
C PRO A 573 -6.71 4.02 30.71
N HIS A 574 -6.27 4.24 31.96
CA HIS A 574 -6.50 5.51 32.63
C HIS A 574 -5.95 6.69 31.82
N GLY A 575 -6.76 7.74 31.68
CA GLY A 575 -6.43 8.90 30.85
C GLY A 575 -6.93 8.80 29.40
N VAL A 576 -7.56 7.69 29.01
CA VAL A 576 -8.31 7.59 27.75
C VAL A 576 -9.80 7.57 28.07
N VAL A 577 -10.53 8.48 27.45
CA VAL A 577 -11.98 8.61 27.55
C VAL A 577 -12.59 8.30 26.20
N VAL A 578 -13.70 7.57 26.18
CA VAL A 578 -14.32 7.11 24.94
C VAL A 578 -15.76 7.57 24.78
N GLU A 579 -16.12 8.01 23.58
CA GLU A 579 -17.48 8.38 23.21
C GLU A 579 -17.95 7.55 22.01
N LYS A 580 -18.95 6.69 22.23
CA LYS A 580 -19.54 5.86 21.17
C LYS A 580 -20.42 6.72 20.26
N MET A 581 -20.21 6.64 18.95
CA MET A 581 -20.96 7.42 17.96
C MET A 581 -22.17 6.62 17.46
N VAL A 582 -23.22 6.52 18.28
CA VAL A 582 -24.42 5.72 17.98
C VAL A 582 -25.24 6.35 16.86
N ASP A 583 -25.66 7.60 17.06
CA ASP A 583 -26.38 8.39 16.09
C ASP A 583 -26.08 9.88 16.27
N ARG A 584 -26.35 10.67 15.23
CA ARG A 584 -26.06 12.11 15.22
C ARG A 584 -26.71 12.86 16.38
N LYS A 585 -27.97 12.55 16.69
CA LYS A 585 -28.73 13.26 17.72
C LYS A 585 -28.13 12.96 19.10
N ASN A 586 -27.82 11.70 19.37
CA ASN A 586 -27.23 11.29 20.62
C ASN A 586 -25.88 11.99 20.88
N VAL A 587 -25.01 12.02 19.88
CA VAL A 587 -23.68 12.67 19.95
C VAL A 587 -23.80 14.19 20.15
N MET A 588 -24.78 14.86 19.50
CA MET A 588 -25.00 16.31 19.70
C MET A 588 -25.59 16.66 21.07
N GLU A 589 -26.50 15.85 21.59
CA GLU A 589 -27.28 16.18 22.79
C GLU A 589 -26.66 15.65 24.09
N ASN A 590 -25.80 14.63 24.03
CA ASN A 590 -25.32 13.91 25.20
C ASN A 590 -23.80 13.78 25.22
N THR A 591 -23.12 14.70 25.89
CA THR A 591 -21.70 14.55 26.22
C THR A 591 -21.53 13.52 27.34
N PRO A 592 -20.74 12.45 27.17
CA PRO A 592 -20.45 11.52 28.24
C PRO A 592 -19.83 12.24 29.46
N PRO A 593 -20.22 11.90 30.71
CA PRO A 593 -19.71 12.60 31.89
C PRO A 593 -18.18 12.60 32.01
N SER A 594 -17.52 11.52 31.62
CA SER A 594 -16.06 11.43 31.59
C SER A 594 -15.42 12.32 30.53
N ALA A 595 -16.04 12.42 29.34
CA ALA A 595 -15.58 13.33 28.28
C ALA A 595 -15.74 14.77 28.74
N GLN A 596 -16.90 15.13 29.30
CA GLN A 596 -17.14 16.45 29.87
C GLN A 596 -16.10 16.80 30.94
N ALA A 597 -15.82 15.89 31.88
CA ALA A 597 -14.85 16.09 32.93
C ALA A 597 -13.44 16.33 32.38
N LEU A 598 -12.98 15.51 31.42
CA LEU A 598 -11.67 15.68 30.79
C LEU A 598 -11.59 17.00 29.99
N MET A 599 -12.61 17.31 29.20
CA MET A 599 -12.64 18.53 28.40
C MET A 599 -12.69 19.81 29.25
N GLN A 600 -13.32 19.75 30.43
CA GLN A 600 -13.29 20.83 31.42
C GLN A 600 -11.92 20.93 32.10
N GLU A 601 -11.33 19.80 32.51
CA GLU A 601 -9.99 19.73 33.11
C GLU A 601 -8.94 20.37 32.19
N LYS A 602 -9.05 20.13 30.88
CA LYS A 602 -8.08 20.58 29.86
C LYS A 602 -8.46 21.89 29.17
N ASP A 603 -9.53 22.55 29.60
CA ASP A 603 -10.03 23.80 29.01
C ASP A 603 -10.19 23.70 27.47
N CYS A 604 -10.89 22.65 27.02
CA CYS A 604 -11.14 22.36 25.61
C CYS A 604 -12.61 22.00 25.30
N MET A 605 -13.56 22.35 26.18
CA MET A 605 -15.00 22.16 25.95
C MET A 605 -15.50 22.81 24.65
N ASP A 606 -14.97 23.97 24.28
CA ASP A 606 -15.37 24.64 23.02
C ASP A 606 -14.82 23.92 21.79
N LEU A 607 -13.62 23.34 21.87
CA LEU A 607 -13.06 22.49 20.82
C LEU A 607 -13.86 21.20 20.67
N TYR A 608 -14.29 20.61 21.80
CA TYR A 608 -15.18 19.45 21.81
C TYR A 608 -16.51 19.74 21.13
N ARG A 609 -17.18 20.85 21.48
CA ARG A 609 -18.44 21.23 20.81
C ARG A 609 -18.24 21.43 19.31
N ALA A 610 -17.18 22.11 18.90
CA ALA A 610 -16.85 22.29 17.49
C ALA A 610 -16.57 20.95 16.78
N LEU A 611 -15.89 20.01 17.45
CA LEU A 611 -15.67 18.66 16.92
C LEU A 611 -17.00 17.94 16.66
N ILE A 612 -17.87 17.92 17.67
CA ILE A 612 -19.19 17.29 17.57
C ILE A 612 -20.03 17.94 16.47
N ASP A 613 -20.10 19.27 16.42
CA ASP A 613 -20.86 19.99 15.41
C ASP A 613 -20.39 19.64 13.99
N ILE A 614 -19.08 19.68 13.74
CA ILE A 614 -18.53 19.38 12.41
C ILE A 614 -18.73 17.90 12.06
N LEU A 615 -18.50 16.97 12.99
CA LEU A 615 -18.77 15.55 12.76
C LEU A 615 -20.25 15.32 12.42
N CYS A 616 -21.17 15.95 13.14
CA CYS A 616 -22.60 15.79 12.90
C CYS A 616 -23.07 16.47 11.60
N MET A 617 -22.41 17.54 11.17
CA MET A 617 -22.74 18.25 9.92
C MET A 617 -22.14 17.61 8.67
N SER A 618 -20.91 17.11 8.75
CA SER A 618 -20.12 16.69 7.59
C SER A 618 -19.70 15.21 7.64
N GLY A 619 -19.75 14.61 8.82
CA GLY A 619 -19.28 13.26 9.09
C GLY A 619 -20.25 12.15 8.72
N VAL A 620 -21.50 12.47 8.35
CA VAL A 620 -22.53 11.48 8.01
C VAL A 620 -22.77 11.48 6.51
N ASP A 621 -22.65 10.33 5.86
CA ASP A 621 -22.96 10.17 4.44
C ASP A 621 -24.48 10.13 4.18
N HIS A 622 -24.87 10.00 2.90
CA HIS A 622 -26.29 9.93 2.51
C HIS A 622 -27.03 8.74 3.13
N ASP A 623 -26.30 7.69 3.54
CA ASP A 623 -26.85 6.47 4.13
C ASP A 623 -26.90 6.53 5.67
N SER A 624 -26.68 7.71 6.24
CA SER A 624 -26.64 7.92 7.70
C SER A 624 -25.49 7.19 8.40
N THR A 625 -24.44 6.82 7.67
CA THR A 625 -23.24 6.19 8.22
C THR A 625 -22.09 7.18 8.35
N TRP A 626 -21.19 6.94 9.29
CA TRP A 626 -20.07 7.85 9.53
C TRP A 626 -19.00 7.69 8.44
N SER A 627 -18.83 8.72 7.61
CA SER A 627 -17.84 8.78 6.54
C SER A 627 -16.42 8.87 7.10
N GLN A 628 -15.59 7.88 6.81
CA GLN A 628 -14.19 7.87 7.19
C GLN A 628 -13.40 9.04 6.60
N GLN A 629 -13.71 9.44 5.36
CA GLN A 629 -13.07 10.58 4.72
C GLN A 629 -13.38 11.87 5.49
N SER A 630 -14.65 12.11 5.78
CA SER A 630 -15.07 13.32 6.51
C SER A 630 -14.45 13.35 7.90
N MET A 631 -14.45 12.22 8.62
CA MET A 631 -13.77 12.09 9.90
C MET A 631 -12.29 12.49 9.82
N ASN A 632 -11.58 12.06 8.78
CA ASN A 632 -10.18 12.46 8.55
C ASN A 632 -10.01 13.96 8.36
N GLU A 633 -10.90 14.60 7.62
CA GLU A 633 -10.85 16.04 7.39
C GLU A 633 -11.06 16.82 8.70
N VAL A 634 -12.01 16.39 9.55
CA VAL A 634 -12.22 17.00 10.88
C VAL A 634 -11.01 16.82 11.78
N ALA A 635 -10.46 15.61 11.81
CA ALA A 635 -9.25 15.26 12.55
C ALA A 635 -8.08 16.20 12.21
N ASN A 636 -7.89 16.51 10.92
CA ASN A 636 -6.78 17.35 10.45
C ASN A 636 -6.91 18.80 10.92
N VAL A 637 -8.13 19.31 11.07
CA VAL A 637 -8.38 20.71 11.43
C VAL A 637 -8.35 20.92 12.94
N LEU A 638 -9.01 20.04 13.70
CA LEU A 638 -9.16 20.20 15.14
C LEU A 638 -8.06 19.51 15.94
N GLY A 639 -7.42 18.49 15.36
CA GLY A 639 -6.46 17.69 16.10
C GLY A 639 -5.31 18.47 16.72
N PRO A 640 -4.57 19.28 15.96
CA PRO A 640 -3.51 20.12 16.51
C PRO A 640 -3.98 21.08 17.62
N LYS A 641 -5.26 21.49 17.62
CA LYS A 641 -5.82 22.38 18.64
C LYS A 641 -6.07 21.65 19.97
N PHE A 642 -6.53 20.40 19.91
CA PHE A 642 -6.63 19.56 21.11
C PHE A 642 -5.25 19.21 21.66
N GLU A 643 -4.26 18.93 20.80
CA GLU A 643 -2.90 18.60 21.22
C GLU A 643 -2.24 19.76 21.97
N ALA A 644 -2.47 21.00 21.52
CA ALA A 644 -2.01 22.19 22.22
C ALA A 644 -2.60 22.32 23.63
N LYS A 645 -3.72 21.64 23.92
CA LYS A 645 -4.36 21.52 25.24
C LYS A 645 -3.96 20.24 25.98
N GLY A 646 -3.04 19.45 25.44
CA GLY A 646 -2.58 18.18 26.02
C GLY A 646 -3.54 17.02 25.84
N VAL A 647 -4.46 17.10 24.87
CA VAL A 647 -5.40 16.03 24.53
C VAL A 647 -5.16 15.58 23.09
N SER A 648 -4.96 14.29 22.87
CA SER A 648 -5.14 13.73 21.53
C SER A 648 -6.56 13.26 21.35
N VAL A 649 -7.08 13.41 20.14
CA VAL A 649 -8.34 12.80 19.74
C VAL A 649 -8.04 11.72 18.70
N PHE A 650 -8.79 10.64 18.71
CA PHE A 650 -8.72 9.63 17.66
C PHE A 650 -10.14 9.32 17.23
N LEU A 651 -10.35 9.27 15.92
CA LEU A 651 -11.60 8.81 15.34
C LEU A 651 -11.41 7.36 14.94
N CYS A 652 -12.19 6.48 15.57
CA CYS A 652 -12.00 5.06 15.53
C CYS A 652 -13.20 4.37 14.89
N ALA A 653 -12.91 3.27 14.20
CA ALA A 653 -13.93 2.44 13.57
C ALA A 653 -13.53 0.97 13.65
N LYS A 654 -14.51 0.09 13.84
CA LYS A 654 -14.34 -1.36 13.79
C LYS A 654 -15.46 -1.99 12.99
N GLU A 655 -15.10 -2.64 11.89
CA GLU A 655 -16.00 -3.52 11.16
C GLU A 655 -16.18 -4.83 11.92
N GLU A 656 -17.42 -5.18 12.22
CA GLU A 656 -17.75 -6.42 12.90
C GLU A 656 -18.51 -7.35 11.96
N LYS A 657 -18.01 -8.59 11.89
CA LYS A 657 -18.59 -9.63 11.04
C LYS A 657 -19.98 -10.01 11.56
N PRO A 658 -20.89 -10.40 10.65
CA PRO A 658 -22.18 -10.98 11.02
C PRO A 658 -22.04 -12.11 12.05
N ASN A 659 -22.97 -12.16 13.00
CA ASN A 659 -23.11 -13.27 13.94
C ASN A 659 -24.59 -13.67 14.07
N ALA A 660 -24.89 -14.68 14.89
CA ALA A 660 -26.27 -15.19 15.02
C ALA A 660 -27.28 -14.15 15.53
N GLU A 661 -26.81 -13.16 16.31
CA GLU A 661 -27.64 -12.10 16.87
C GLU A 661 -27.75 -10.88 15.94
N ASN A 662 -26.78 -10.72 15.04
CA ASN A 662 -26.68 -9.59 14.13
C ASN A 662 -26.21 -10.08 12.74
N PRO A 663 -27.16 -10.42 11.85
CA PRO A 663 -26.86 -11.08 10.57
C PRO A 663 -26.21 -10.14 9.54
N GLU A 664 -26.15 -8.84 9.82
CA GLU A 664 -25.54 -7.84 8.98
C GLU A 664 -24.19 -7.41 9.55
N ALA A 665 -23.21 -7.17 8.68
CA ALA A 665 -21.96 -6.56 9.09
C ALA A 665 -22.25 -5.15 9.59
N LYS A 666 -21.73 -4.79 10.76
CA LYS A 666 -21.91 -3.44 11.31
C LYS A 666 -20.56 -2.83 11.63
N THR A 667 -20.45 -1.54 11.35
CA THR A 667 -19.29 -0.76 11.77
C THR A 667 -19.64 0.00 13.04
N VAL A 668 -18.84 -0.19 14.09
CA VAL A 668 -18.94 0.58 15.33
C VAL A 668 -17.96 1.74 15.22
N HIS A 669 -18.44 2.97 15.43
CA HIS A 669 -17.63 4.18 15.42
C HIS A 669 -17.55 4.78 16.84
N TRP A 670 -16.40 5.34 17.19
CA TRP A 670 -16.21 6.03 18.46
C TRP A 670 -15.08 7.06 18.39
N ILE A 671 -15.04 7.94 19.37
CA ILE A 671 -14.00 8.95 19.57
C ILE A 671 -13.20 8.55 20.81
N GLU A 672 -11.86 8.55 20.74
CA GLU A 672 -10.99 8.40 21.91
C GLU A 672 -10.32 9.74 22.23
N PHE A 673 -10.56 10.27 23.43
CA PHE A 673 -9.89 11.45 23.96
C PHE A 673 -8.80 11.02 24.94
N VAL A 674 -7.56 11.36 24.64
CA VAL A 674 -6.37 10.84 25.31
C VAL A 674 -5.64 11.99 26.01
N ASP A 675 -5.65 12.00 27.33
CA ASP A 675 -4.86 12.89 28.16
C ASP A 675 -3.37 12.55 28.01
N ARG A 676 -2.62 13.36 27.24
CA ARG A 676 -1.19 13.12 26.98
C ARG A 676 -0.30 13.27 28.20
N VAL A 677 -0.80 13.87 29.29
CA VAL A 677 -0.09 13.89 30.56
C VAL A 677 -0.13 12.50 31.21
N LYS A 678 -1.27 11.80 31.10
CA LYS A 678 -1.48 10.46 31.67
C LYS A 678 -1.07 9.33 30.72
N GLN A 679 -1.12 9.57 29.41
CA GLN A 679 -0.89 8.58 28.35
C GLN A 679 -0.03 9.18 27.21
N PRO A 680 1.25 9.49 27.47
CA PRO A 680 2.09 10.26 26.55
C PRO A 680 2.41 9.51 25.25
N ASN A 681 2.38 8.18 25.27
CA ASN A 681 2.72 7.32 24.13
C ASN A 681 1.57 6.42 23.66
N TYR A 682 0.32 6.71 24.07
CA TYR A 682 -0.83 5.94 23.64
C TYR A 682 -1.12 6.11 22.15
N GLU A 683 -1.39 5.00 21.47
CA GLU A 683 -1.90 4.98 20.10
C GLU A 683 -3.26 4.27 20.09
N ALA A 684 -4.25 4.83 19.40
CA ALA A 684 -5.57 4.21 19.33
C ALA A 684 -5.50 2.77 18.79
N GLN A 685 -6.20 1.84 19.44
CA GLN A 685 -6.15 0.42 19.09
C GLN A 685 -6.74 0.14 17.69
N ARG A 686 -7.65 1.02 17.25
CA ARG A 686 -8.43 0.92 16.00
C ARG A 686 -8.69 2.30 15.38
N GLY A 687 -7.85 3.29 15.70
CA GLY A 687 -8.07 4.69 15.34
C GLY A 687 -7.16 5.22 14.26
N ILE A 688 -7.65 6.26 13.58
CA ILE A 688 -6.84 7.12 12.74
C ILE A 688 -6.18 8.16 13.66
N ASN A 689 -4.86 8.13 13.73
CA ASN A 689 -4.10 9.08 14.55
C ASN A 689 -4.09 10.46 13.87
N MET A 690 -4.70 11.46 14.50
CA MET A 690 -4.79 12.84 13.98
C MET A 690 -3.43 13.57 13.88
N GLN A 691 -2.37 13.03 14.48
CA GLN A 691 -1.02 13.61 14.39
C GLN A 691 -0.26 13.21 13.12
N LYS A 692 -0.68 12.16 12.39
CA LYS A 692 0.13 11.57 11.31
C LYS A 692 0.03 12.29 9.96
N ILE A 693 -0.23 13.60 9.97
CA ILE A 693 -0.21 14.45 8.77
C ILE A 693 0.74 15.63 9.01
N PRO A 694 1.78 15.81 8.17
CA PRO A 694 2.80 16.82 8.41
C PRO A 694 2.21 18.24 8.45
N PRO A 695 2.74 19.13 9.32
CA PRO A 695 2.33 20.52 9.37
C PRO A 695 2.57 21.17 8.00
N GLY A 696 1.49 21.50 7.28
CA GLY A 696 1.52 22.02 5.91
C GLY A 696 0.58 21.32 4.92
N ALA A 697 -0.09 20.23 5.30
CA ALA A 697 -0.99 19.47 4.42
C ALA A 697 -2.37 20.11 4.17
N ALA A 698 -2.74 21.15 4.93
CA ALA A 698 -3.89 21.98 4.61
C ALA A 698 -3.39 23.38 4.31
N THR A 699 -3.60 23.84 3.07
CA THR A 699 -3.31 25.22 2.72
C THR A 699 -4.23 26.15 3.52
N LYS A 700 -3.81 27.40 3.73
CA LYS A 700 -4.68 28.42 4.36
C LYS A 700 -6.02 28.52 3.63
N SER A 701 -6.08 28.23 2.33
CA SER A 701 -7.29 28.12 1.53
C SER A 701 -8.17 26.92 1.88
N ASP A 702 -7.63 25.75 2.19
CA ASP A 702 -8.42 24.56 2.57
C ASP A 702 -9.08 24.77 3.92
N LEU A 703 -8.34 25.35 4.87
CA LEU A 703 -8.87 25.75 6.17
C LEU A 703 -9.91 26.87 6.06
N THR A 704 -9.67 27.83 5.16
CA THR A 704 -10.65 28.90 4.89
C THR A 704 -11.90 28.31 4.23
N ALA A 705 -11.78 27.36 3.30
CA ALA A 705 -12.93 26.73 2.64
C ALA A 705 -13.80 25.92 3.61
N VAL A 706 -13.21 25.16 4.54
CA VAL A 706 -13.96 24.40 5.56
C VAL A 706 -14.62 25.35 6.55
N VAL A 707 -13.92 26.38 7.03
CA VAL A 707 -14.48 27.38 7.96
C VAL A 707 -15.55 28.24 7.26
N VAL A 708 -15.36 28.59 6.00
CA VAL A 708 -16.32 29.36 5.18
C VAL A 708 -17.53 28.50 4.82
N ALA A 709 -17.36 27.22 4.50
CA ALA A 709 -18.47 26.30 4.27
C ALA A 709 -19.30 26.10 5.56
N ALA A 710 -18.65 25.92 6.70
CA ALA A 710 -19.33 25.85 8.00
C ALA A 710 -20.04 27.17 8.33
N ALA A 711 -19.39 28.32 8.11
CA ALA A 711 -19.95 29.65 8.40
C ALA A 711 -21.12 30.03 7.46
N PHE A 712 -21.03 29.74 6.16
CA PHE A 712 -22.14 29.99 5.22
C PHE A 712 -23.33 29.07 5.47
N PHE A 713 -23.10 27.84 5.91
CA PHE A 713 -24.19 26.93 6.25
C PHE A 713 -24.89 27.35 7.56
N VAL A 714 -24.14 27.79 8.58
CA VAL A 714 -24.69 28.37 9.82
C VAL A 714 -25.47 29.66 9.54
N ALA A 715 -24.91 30.56 8.71
CA ALA A 715 -25.60 31.78 8.29
C ALA A 715 -26.86 31.49 7.45
N GLY A 716 -26.84 30.45 6.62
CA GLY A 716 -27.99 29.99 5.84
C GLY A 716 -29.11 29.40 6.69
N ILE A 717 -28.79 28.69 7.79
CA ILE A 717 -29.79 28.17 8.73
C ILE A 717 -30.41 29.32 9.55
N MET A 718 -29.62 30.31 9.96
CA MET A 718 -30.14 31.46 10.70
C MET A 718 -30.99 32.40 9.82
N GLY A 719 -30.69 32.51 8.52
CA GLY A 719 -31.48 33.29 7.56
C GLY A 719 -32.79 32.65 7.09
N VAL A 720 -33.08 31.40 7.49
CA VAL A 720 -34.36 30.70 7.24
C VAL A 720 -35.26 30.70 8.49
N ALA A 721 -34.74 31.18 9.63
CA ALA A 721 -35.46 31.29 10.89
C ALA A 721 -35.99 32.72 11.20
N GLU A 722 -35.78 33.67 10.28
CA GLU A 722 -36.53 34.94 10.18
C GLU A 722 -37.47 34.89 8.97
#